data_AF-A0A937UC55-F1
#
_entry.id   AF-A0A937UC55-F1
#
_cell.length_a   1.000
_cell.length_b   1.000
_cell.length_c   1.000
_cell.angle_alpha   90.00
_cell.angle_beta   90.00
_cell.angle_gamma   90.00
#
_symmetry.space_group_name_H-M   'P 1'
#
loop_
_entity.id
_entity.type
_entity.pdbx_description
1 polymer ?
#
loop_
_entity_poly.entity_id
_entity_poly.type
_entity_poly.pdbx_seq_one_letter_code
_entity_poly.pdbx_strand_id
1 'polypeptide(L)'
;MSHRKPALSLSNGAKLITLGVLVALLLPAAQVHAVKNFKISGYGGGHQIWFEAEEFDERNPDNDTYYPVVDEAGAFGQAVTRSGGAGGMIRWTFDISTAGGTGGTWHFWARVLNPGNTSDYMLVEGDPGDPAIPTGPPFPGGDSAPPFTNEDDRIFEATDNVWDWWGNDQGSEKELQDGENSMYIFHRQGEETVFWDVFVWTDDAGYVPTDDDYRNAAAVLPGTAFAPVPANMATDVARDAVLSWTAGDLASPINGHKLYFSENIDDVSNGVGAITQTPSSYTVPQRLEFDTTYYWRVDEVTPDGTVFDGTVWSFTTELFAYTIQNVTATASSNSVDKGPENTVNGFGLDSTGLLHGNQGAGSMWLSDVAAPQPAWILFEFDSVHNLHEMWVWNSNESLEPVIGLGFQDVAIEYSGDGADFVTLGTAHEFARADGSAIYAHNTTIDMGGVGAKFVRLTANSNWAGLLPQFGLAEVRFLSIPVQASEPDPASGSLDVPLDLDIAWKAGRQAATHDVYLSDDAQAVVDGTAPVTTVADASHGPLSLDLGKTYFWRVDEVNDTETPAMWPGEIWNFTTIESLVVEDFESYDAAENQIWFTWHDGLGFGVPGTPDFFGGNGTGAAVGDETTASFTEQTIVHGGSQSMPLSYNNNKQGALNYSETSRTLDSQRDWTARGVGELSIWFRGYPGAVGSFTEGPVGTFTVTAEGADIWNQADQFHYVYKQLTGVGSIIARVESVELTDVWAKAGVMIRETLDAGSVFSAVYITPTNADGTPTNGCRFQGRTATGGSATSDSSPTLVATPEQMAIAAPYWVKIERDVTGNFRGSYSSNGTAWTPMVWRPAISMGPTVYIGLALTSHNSGVTCEAVFSGVQTTGTVTGQWQSQDIGLLSNSAEPMYAAIANSNGTSGVVLHDDPAATQIDTWTEWRIDLQQFADQGVNLTDVDSIAIGTGDKNNPQPGGSGKMFFDDIALYPERPAPLPKRTNSIFEAEAADVIGSLWRTHRDATSSGATHIGSNNGDGSEGDAAPGVDWVLSYDFTAEAGVYKIVARVIAPTVTDDSFWVRIVGAESQTHEDPDQPGTGWVMFNDIEPGSQWVWDEVHSSDHDGEVVNWTLAAGEYRLEIAKREDAALIDAILVTDDLGLDPATLPWAAVR
;
A
#
# COMPACT_ATOMS: atom_id res chain seq x y z
N MET A 1 -36.42 58.00 16.81
CA MET A 1 -36.45 59.47 16.64
C MET A 1 -35.09 59.88 16.06
N SER A 2 -35.01 60.16 14.75
CA SER A 2 -35.07 61.53 14.18
C SER A 2 -33.88 62.39 14.64
N HIS A 3 -33.07 63.03 13.80
CA HIS A 3 -33.04 63.25 12.36
C HIS A 3 -31.86 64.22 12.09
N ARG A 4 -31.26 64.14 10.89
CA ARG A 4 -30.83 65.27 10.02
C ARG A 4 -29.68 66.18 10.53
N LYS A 5 -28.68 66.55 9.72
CA LYS A 5 -28.70 67.40 8.48
C LYS A 5 -27.20 67.81 8.22
N PRO A 6 -26.80 68.56 7.17
CA PRO A 6 -27.01 68.47 5.71
C PRO A 6 -25.74 68.71 4.82
N ALA A 7 -25.88 68.27 3.57
CA ALA A 7 -25.57 68.86 2.25
C ALA A 7 -24.62 70.08 2.00
N LEU A 8 -23.85 69.90 0.89
CA LEU A 8 -23.65 70.77 -0.30
C LEU A 8 -22.44 71.75 -0.41
N SER A 9 -21.66 71.50 -1.49
CA SER A 9 -21.24 72.43 -2.55
C SER A 9 -19.75 72.74 -2.69
N LEU A 10 -19.14 72.17 -3.75
CA LEU A 10 -17.86 72.57 -4.35
C LEU A 10 -18.10 73.64 -5.42
N SER A 11 -17.24 74.66 -5.47
CA SER A 11 -17.16 75.63 -6.56
C SER A 11 -15.84 75.53 -7.32
N ASN A 12 -15.99 75.42 -8.64
CA ASN A 12 -15.19 75.94 -9.75
C ASN A 12 -13.66 75.75 -9.80
N GLY A 13 -13.27 75.00 -10.83
CA GLY A 13 -11.91 74.78 -11.32
C GLY A 13 -11.12 76.01 -11.77
N ALA A 14 -9.83 75.77 -12.00
CA ALA A 14 -9.03 76.44 -13.01
C ALA A 14 -7.93 75.50 -13.51
N LYS A 15 -7.79 75.48 -14.83
CA LYS A 15 -6.85 74.73 -15.68
C LYS A 15 -5.39 75.01 -15.31
N LEU A 16 -4.49 74.05 -15.57
CA LEU A 16 -3.36 74.27 -16.50
C LEU A 16 -2.69 72.93 -16.90
N ILE A 17 -2.39 72.84 -18.20
CA ILE A 17 -1.79 71.73 -18.94
C ILE A 17 -0.29 71.64 -18.66
N THR A 18 0.29 70.47 -18.31
CA THR A 18 1.71 70.15 -18.60
C THR A 18 2.01 68.64 -18.51
N LEU A 19 2.61 68.10 -19.58
CA LEU A 19 3.46 66.88 -19.71
C LEU A 19 3.01 65.57 -19.03
N GLY A 20 2.52 64.64 -19.85
CA GLY A 20 2.32 63.23 -19.46
C GLY A 20 3.66 62.50 -19.34
N VAL A 21 4.13 62.37 -18.09
CA VAL A 21 5.00 61.26 -17.66
C VAL A 21 4.17 60.46 -16.68
N LEU A 22 3.63 59.33 -17.15
CA LEU A 22 2.92 58.37 -16.32
C LEU A 22 3.98 57.50 -15.62
N VAL A 23 4.49 57.93 -14.47
CA VAL A 23 5.08 57.01 -13.49
C VAL A 23 3.89 56.50 -12.67
N ALA A 24 3.40 55.33 -13.00
CA ALA A 24 2.52 54.58 -12.11
C ALA A 24 3.37 54.18 -10.89
N LEU A 25 3.10 54.79 -9.74
CA LEU A 25 3.49 54.25 -8.44
C LEU A 25 2.72 52.93 -8.26
N LEU A 26 3.38 51.84 -8.63
CA LEU A 26 3.01 50.49 -8.18
C LEU A 26 3.19 50.44 -6.66
N LEU A 27 2.09 50.56 -5.93
CA LEU A 27 2.01 49.97 -4.60
C LEU A 27 2.06 48.44 -4.81
N PRO A 28 2.95 47.69 -4.15
CA PRO A 28 2.88 46.24 -4.19
C PRO A 28 1.52 45.80 -3.61
N ALA A 29 0.89 44.83 -4.25
CA ALA A 29 -0.31 44.19 -3.74
C ALA A 29 -0.01 43.62 -2.33
N ALA A 30 -1.00 43.65 -1.43
CA ALA A 30 -0.92 42.91 -0.18
C ALA A 30 -0.71 41.42 -0.50
N GLN A 31 0.23 40.78 0.16
CA GLN A 31 0.50 39.35 0.05
C GLN A 31 -0.16 38.64 1.23
N VAL A 32 -0.73 37.46 1.01
CA VAL A 32 -1.17 36.54 2.07
C VAL A 32 -0.05 35.50 2.22
N HIS A 33 0.35 35.20 3.46
CA HIS A 33 1.50 34.35 3.81
C HIS A 33 1.02 32.92 4.10
N ALA A 34 1.83 31.91 3.78
CA ALA A 34 1.56 30.51 4.14
C ALA A 34 1.57 30.30 5.67
N VAL A 35 0.80 29.30 6.15
CA VAL A 35 0.39 29.06 7.56
C VAL A 35 1.48 29.36 8.58
N LYS A 36 1.14 30.26 9.50
CA LYS A 36 1.94 30.54 10.70
C LYS A 36 1.25 30.07 11.99
N ASN A 37 -0.07 29.90 11.96
CA ASN A 37 -0.87 29.59 13.15
C ASN A 37 -1.64 28.28 12.94
N PHE A 38 -1.25 27.26 13.69
CA PHE A 38 -2.01 26.03 13.85
C PHE A 38 -2.08 25.73 15.36
N LYS A 39 -3.08 24.97 15.78
CA LYS A 39 -3.20 24.53 17.18
C LYS A 39 -2.98 23.02 17.26
N ILE A 40 -2.30 22.57 18.30
CA ILE A 40 -2.16 21.14 18.61
C ILE A 40 -2.98 20.84 19.87
N SER A 41 -3.62 19.67 19.90
CA SER A 41 -4.41 19.19 21.04
C SER A 41 -4.31 17.67 21.16
N GLY A 42 -4.59 17.12 22.35
CA GLY A 42 -4.89 15.71 22.54
C GLY A 42 -6.13 15.49 23.43
N TYR A 43 -6.98 16.53 23.49
CA TYR A 43 -8.15 16.57 24.35
C TYR A 43 -9.29 15.77 23.72
N GLY A 44 -9.78 14.75 24.43
CA GLY A 44 -10.88 13.89 23.95
C GLY A 44 -10.44 12.61 23.22
N GLY A 45 -9.13 12.40 23.01
CA GLY A 45 -8.55 11.26 22.30
C GLY A 45 -7.69 11.69 21.10
N GLY A 46 -6.67 10.89 20.75
CA GLY A 46 -5.74 11.13 19.63
C GLY A 46 -4.84 12.38 19.73
N HIS A 47 -3.87 12.47 18.83
CA HIS A 47 -3.10 13.67 18.51
C HIS A 47 -3.82 14.47 17.45
N GLN A 48 -4.12 15.74 17.73
CA GLN A 48 -4.95 16.59 16.88
C GLN A 48 -4.19 17.80 16.37
N ILE A 49 -4.40 18.15 15.10
CA ILE A 49 -3.89 19.39 14.50
C ILE A 49 -5.06 20.19 13.94
N TRP A 50 -5.24 21.40 14.46
CA TRP A 50 -6.32 22.31 14.10
C TRP A 50 -5.82 23.50 13.28
N PHE A 51 -6.58 23.86 12.26
CA PHE A 51 -6.28 24.97 11.35
C PHE A 51 -7.47 25.91 11.19
N GLU A 52 -7.23 27.23 11.13
CA GLU A 52 -8.26 28.24 10.85
C GLU A 52 -8.40 28.43 9.34
N ALA A 53 -9.56 28.14 8.76
CA ALA A 53 -9.75 28.11 7.32
C ALA A 53 -9.64 29.50 6.65
N GLU A 54 -9.90 30.59 7.38
CA GLU A 54 -9.68 31.95 6.89
C GLU A 54 -8.21 32.31 6.63
N GLU A 55 -7.26 31.54 7.17
CA GLU A 55 -5.83 31.68 6.83
C GLU A 55 -5.51 31.05 5.46
N PHE A 56 -6.47 30.35 4.84
CA PHE A 56 -6.35 29.66 3.56
C PHE A 56 -7.05 30.38 2.40
N ASP A 57 -7.75 31.51 2.65
CA ASP A 57 -8.57 32.19 1.63
C ASP A 57 -7.78 33.28 0.85
N GLU A 58 -7.65 33.08 -0.47
CA GLU A 58 -7.04 34.06 -1.39
C GLU A 58 -7.96 35.26 -1.68
N ARG A 59 -9.24 35.18 -1.30
CA ARG A 59 -10.30 36.12 -1.66
C ARG A 59 -10.50 37.19 -0.59
N ASN A 60 -10.44 38.46 -0.98
CA ASN A 60 -10.96 39.53 -0.14
C ASN A 60 -12.50 39.43 -0.09
N PRO A 61 -13.12 39.12 1.08
CA PRO A 61 -14.54 38.84 1.19
C PRO A 61 -15.42 40.06 0.87
N ASP A 62 -14.86 41.27 0.89
CA ASP A 62 -15.60 42.51 0.65
C ASP A 62 -15.64 42.92 -0.83
N ASN A 63 -14.74 42.40 -1.68
CA ASN A 63 -14.57 42.94 -3.03
C ASN A 63 -14.11 41.96 -4.12
N ASP A 64 -13.99 40.67 -3.82
CA ASP A 64 -13.72 39.62 -4.82
C ASP A 64 -12.33 39.74 -5.50
N THR A 65 -11.36 40.37 -4.82
CA THR A 65 -9.98 40.51 -5.31
C THR A 65 -9.11 39.37 -4.77
N TYR A 66 -8.30 38.76 -5.65
CA TYR A 66 -7.41 37.63 -5.33
C TYR A 66 -5.95 38.09 -5.16
N TYR A 67 -5.26 37.61 -4.12
CA TYR A 67 -3.84 37.92 -3.85
C TYR A 67 -2.92 36.71 -4.10
N PRO A 68 -1.69 36.89 -4.61
CA PRO A 68 -0.73 35.80 -4.77
C PRO A 68 -0.13 35.34 -3.43
N VAL A 69 -0.12 34.02 -3.19
CA VAL A 69 0.55 33.34 -2.07
C VAL A 69 2.06 33.20 -2.37
N VAL A 70 2.93 33.39 -1.38
CA VAL A 70 4.39 33.26 -1.53
C VAL A 70 4.95 32.43 -0.38
N ASP A 71 5.85 31.48 -0.68
CA ASP A 71 6.53 30.66 0.34
C ASP A 71 7.40 31.53 1.28
N GLU A 72 7.32 31.26 2.59
CA GLU A 72 8.16 31.89 3.62
C GLU A 72 9.05 30.84 4.31
N ALA A 73 10.28 31.20 4.64
CA ALA A 73 11.20 30.30 5.34
C ALA A 73 10.72 30.06 6.79
N GLY A 74 10.44 28.80 7.15
CA GLY A 74 9.96 28.41 8.48
C GLY A 74 8.45 28.19 8.61
N ALA A 75 7.70 28.14 7.50
CA ALA A 75 6.29 27.75 7.51
C ALA A 75 6.11 26.23 7.67
N PHE A 76 4.96 25.81 8.22
CA PHE A 76 4.57 24.40 8.42
C PHE A 76 4.40 23.62 7.10
N GLY A 77 4.23 24.33 5.98
CA GLY A 77 4.07 23.73 4.65
C GLY A 77 4.45 24.65 3.49
N GLN A 78 4.54 24.09 2.27
CA GLN A 78 4.77 24.83 1.02
C GLN A 78 3.46 25.00 0.24
N ALA A 79 3.23 26.20 -0.31
CA ALA A 79 2.06 26.51 -1.13
C ALA A 79 2.48 26.66 -2.60
N VAL A 80 2.04 25.73 -3.45
CA VAL A 80 2.34 25.75 -4.89
C VAL A 80 1.15 26.33 -5.66
N THR A 81 1.28 27.52 -6.27
CA THR A 81 0.26 28.03 -7.22
C THR A 81 0.80 28.61 -8.52
N ARG A 82 0.56 27.87 -9.63
CA ARG A 82 -0.45 28.17 -10.67
C ARG A 82 -0.19 27.32 -11.91
N SER A 83 -1.14 26.46 -12.26
CA SER A 83 -1.36 26.09 -13.66
C SER A 83 -2.81 26.39 -14.06
N GLY A 84 -3.00 27.26 -15.06
CA GLY A 84 -4.29 27.46 -15.72
C GLY A 84 -5.19 28.61 -15.22
N GLY A 85 -4.81 29.88 -15.48
CA GLY A 85 -5.76 31.01 -15.54
C GLY A 85 -6.49 31.41 -14.23
N ALA A 86 -7.55 32.21 -14.37
CA ALA A 86 -8.40 32.64 -13.25
C ALA A 86 -9.26 31.46 -12.76
N GLY A 87 -9.16 31.13 -11.47
CA GLY A 87 -9.77 29.93 -10.87
C GLY A 87 -8.86 28.68 -10.92
N GLY A 88 -7.55 28.83 -10.74
CA GLY A 88 -6.60 27.70 -10.64
C GLY A 88 -6.62 27.00 -9.28
N MET A 89 -6.15 25.75 -9.22
CA MET A 89 -6.08 24.97 -7.98
C MET A 89 -4.86 25.37 -7.14
N ILE A 90 -4.99 25.24 -5.81
CA ILE A 90 -3.92 25.49 -4.84
C ILE A 90 -3.52 24.14 -4.23
N ARG A 91 -2.23 23.77 -4.32
CA ARG A 91 -1.66 22.59 -3.62
C ARG A 91 -0.91 23.05 -2.39
N TRP A 92 -1.17 22.41 -1.26
CA TRP A 92 -0.46 22.62 -0.02
C TRP A 92 0.21 21.32 0.38
N THR A 93 1.44 21.43 0.85
CA THR A 93 2.25 20.29 1.30
C THR A 93 2.62 20.51 2.76
N PHE A 94 2.33 19.58 3.66
CA PHE A 94 2.67 19.70 5.09
C PHE A 94 3.21 18.39 5.68
N ASP A 95 3.98 18.48 6.77
CA ASP A 95 4.60 17.32 7.45
C ASP A 95 4.05 17.18 8.87
N ILE A 96 3.25 16.13 9.08
CA ILE A 96 2.58 15.87 10.36
C ILE A 96 3.51 15.29 11.44
N SER A 97 4.73 14.86 11.08
CA SER A 97 5.71 14.33 12.05
C SER A 97 6.08 15.38 13.09
N THR A 98 5.99 16.65 12.70
CA THR A 98 6.20 17.78 13.61
C THR A 98 5.17 17.83 14.73
N ALA A 99 3.94 17.34 14.52
CA ALA A 99 2.89 17.26 15.53
C ALA A 99 2.84 15.92 16.29
N GLY A 100 3.79 15.01 16.06
CA GLY A 100 3.91 13.73 16.76
C GLY A 100 3.27 12.52 16.06
N GLY A 101 2.77 12.66 14.83
CA GLY A 101 2.29 11.53 14.02
C GLY A 101 3.43 10.69 13.43
N THR A 102 3.11 9.46 12.98
CA THR A 102 4.03 8.62 12.19
C THR A 102 4.33 9.34 10.86
N GLY A 103 5.61 9.48 10.49
CA GLY A 103 6.04 10.45 9.48
C GLY A 103 5.47 10.25 8.06
N GLY A 104 5.36 11.33 7.29
CA GLY A 104 4.89 11.35 5.90
C GLY A 104 4.73 12.79 5.36
N THR A 105 4.81 13.00 4.05
CA THR A 105 4.57 14.31 3.41
C THR A 105 3.13 14.34 2.85
N TRP A 106 2.27 15.15 3.47
CA TRP A 106 0.84 15.21 3.18
C TRP A 106 0.50 16.30 2.19
N HIS A 107 -0.52 16.08 1.36
CA HIS A 107 -0.92 17.04 0.34
C HIS A 107 -2.43 17.35 0.35
N PHE A 108 -2.77 18.61 0.15
CA PHE A 108 -4.15 19.05 0.00
C PHE A 108 -4.31 19.86 -1.28
N TRP A 109 -5.39 19.62 -2.04
CA TRP A 109 -5.77 20.38 -3.23
C TRP A 109 -7.16 21.04 -3.08
N ALA A 110 -7.22 22.37 -3.24
CA ALA A 110 -8.49 23.12 -3.28
C ALA A 110 -8.71 23.88 -4.59
N ARG A 111 -9.99 23.98 -4.98
CA ARG A 111 -10.49 24.91 -6.01
C ARG A 111 -11.89 25.41 -5.65
N VAL A 112 -12.10 26.73 -5.69
CA VAL A 112 -13.45 27.33 -5.62
C VAL A 112 -13.94 27.64 -7.03
N LEU A 113 -15.05 27.04 -7.47
CA LEU A 113 -15.71 27.37 -8.73
C LEU A 113 -17.19 27.66 -8.50
N ASN A 114 -17.61 28.92 -8.67
CA ASN A 114 -19.03 29.24 -8.74
C ASN A 114 -19.38 30.09 -9.96
N PRO A 115 -19.87 29.45 -11.04
CA PRO A 115 -20.64 30.15 -12.04
C PRO A 115 -21.98 29.44 -12.27
N GLY A 116 -22.87 29.46 -11.27
CA GLY A 116 -24.29 29.15 -11.47
C GLY A 116 -24.67 27.68 -11.31
N ASN A 117 -24.68 27.23 -10.05
CA ASN A 117 -25.54 26.17 -9.51
C ASN A 117 -25.30 24.73 -10.00
N THR A 118 -24.13 24.17 -9.70
CA THR A 118 -23.94 22.79 -9.19
C THR A 118 -22.49 22.59 -8.73
N SER A 119 -22.28 22.69 -7.41
CA SER A 119 -21.23 22.03 -6.59
C SER A 119 -19.83 22.66 -6.44
N ASP A 120 -19.44 22.89 -5.17
CA ASP A 120 -18.07 23.17 -4.69
C ASP A 120 -17.40 21.84 -4.30
N TYR A 121 -16.09 21.62 -4.55
CA TYR A 121 -15.39 20.37 -4.18
C TYR A 121 -13.99 20.60 -3.59
N MET A 122 -13.55 19.70 -2.70
CA MET A 122 -12.22 19.68 -2.08
C MET A 122 -11.66 18.26 -2.09
N LEU A 123 -10.36 18.14 -2.36
CA LEU A 123 -9.64 16.87 -2.50
C LEU A 123 -8.50 16.82 -1.45
N VAL A 124 -8.43 15.72 -0.69
CA VAL A 124 -7.39 15.45 0.31
C VAL A 124 -6.62 14.19 -0.14
N GLU A 125 -5.30 14.29 -0.26
CA GLU A 125 -4.39 13.19 -0.65
C GLU A 125 -3.53 12.83 0.59
N GLY A 126 -3.67 11.60 1.06
CA GLY A 126 -3.22 11.19 2.39
C GLY A 126 -1.82 10.58 2.44
N ASP A 127 -1.44 9.73 1.47
CA ASP A 127 -0.28 8.85 1.65
C ASP A 127 0.62 8.71 0.38
N PRO A 128 1.95 8.46 0.50
CA PRO A 128 2.82 8.13 -0.65
C PRO A 128 2.50 6.80 -1.34
N GLY A 129 1.73 5.91 -0.70
CA GLY A 129 1.20 4.67 -1.28
C GLY A 129 -0.13 4.84 -2.02
N ASP A 130 -0.78 5.99 -1.92
CA ASP A 130 -1.97 6.31 -2.72
C ASP A 130 -1.58 6.50 -4.20
N PRO A 131 -2.46 6.17 -5.17
CA PRO A 131 -2.22 6.48 -6.57
C PRO A 131 -1.99 7.98 -6.74
N ALA A 132 -0.77 8.37 -7.14
CA ALA A 132 -0.39 9.77 -7.25
C ALA A 132 -1.44 10.58 -8.03
N ILE A 133 -1.97 11.65 -7.43
CA ILE A 133 -2.84 12.58 -8.16
C ILE A 133 -2.03 13.13 -9.35
N PRO A 134 -2.54 13.06 -10.59
CA PRO A 134 -1.75 13.35 -11.79
C PRO A 134 -0.98 14.68 -11.70
N THR A 135 0.35 14.61 -11.67
CA THR A 135 1.21 15.79 -11.59
C THR A 135 1.37 16.43 -12.96
N GLY A 136 0.34 17.15 -13.41
CA GLY A 136 0.44 17.99 -14.60
C GLY A 136 -0.87 18.68 -14.97
N PRO A 137 -0.84 19.91 -15.52
CA PRO A 137 -2.03 20.50 -16.12
C PRO A 137 -2.29 19.86 -17.49
N PRO A 138 -3.40 19.13 -17.63
CA PRO A 138 -4.29 19.42 -18.74
C PRO A 138 -5.76 19.14 -18.39
N PHE A 139 -6.62 20.16 -18.38
CA PHE A 139 -8.06 19.95 -18.61
C PHE A 139 -8.34 20.21 -20.10
N PRO A 140 -8.43 19.20 -20.99
CA PRO A 140 -8.84 19.39 -22.38
C PRO A 140 -10.36 19.19 -22.58
N GLY A 141 -11.18 19.36 -21.54
CA GLY A 141 -12.64 19.27 -21.66
C GLY A 141 -13.30 20.37 -20.84
N GLY A 142 -14.14 21.19 -21.49
CA GLY A 142 -14.98 22.17 -20.78
C GLY A 142 -16.03 21.49 -19.89
N ASP A 143 -16.92 22.31 -19.31
CA ASP A 143 -17.92 22.09 -18.24
C ASP A 143 -18.87 20.84 -18.34
N SER A 144 -18.61 19.86 -19.20
CA SER A 144 -19.50 18.71 -19.46
C SER A 144 -18.81 17.34 -19.39
N ALA A 145 -17.59 17.22 -18.86
CA ALA A 145 -16.97 15.94 -18.54
C ALA A 145 -16.81 15.84 -17.02
N PRO A 146 -17.30 14.78 -16.33
CA PRO A 146 -17.01 14.58 -14.92
C PRO A 146 -15.49 14.42 -14.79
N PRO A 147 -14.81 15.27 -14.00
CA PRO A 147 -13.35 15.34 -14.07
C PRO A 147 -12.66 14.12 -13.45
N PHE A 148 -13.35 13.30 -12.64
CA PHE A 148 -12.77 12.14 -11.94
C PHE A 148 -13.82 11.02 -11.72
N THR A 149 -13.36 9.76 -11.68
CA THR A 149 -14.19 8.54 -11.58
C THR A 149 -14.27 7.94 -10.17
N ASN A 150 -13.46 8.40 -9.20
CA ASN A 150 -13.57 7.97 -7.80
C ASN A 150 -14.59 8.84 -7.03
N GLU A 151 -15.51 8.24 -6.29
CA GLU A 151 -16.50 8.96 -5.47
C GLU A 151 -15.96 9.29 -4.07
N ASP A 152 -15.05 8.48 -3.53
CA ASP A 152 -14.51 8.61 -2.15
C ASP A 152 -13.54 9.79 -1.96
N ASP A 153 -13.11 10.40 -3.06
CA ASP A 153 -12.24 11.57 -3.03
C ASP A 153 -13.00 12.90 -2.94
N ARG A 154 -14.34 12.87 -3.00
CA ARG A 154 -15.20 14.07 -3.04
C ARG A 154 -15.92 14.29 -1.71
N ILE A 155 -15.41 15.20 -0.89
CA ILE A 155 -15.97 15.49 0.45
C ILE A 155 -17.32 16.24 0.42
N PHE A 156 -17.67 16.93 -0.69
CA PHE A 156 -18.81 17.88 -0.71
C PHE A 156 -20.06 17.46 -1.50
N GLU A 157 -20.18 16.19 -1.91
CA GLU A 157 -21.37 15.70 -2.67
C GLU A 157 -22.18 14.60 -1.96
N ALA A 158 -21.69 13.99 -0.87
CA ALA A 158 -22.47 13.03 -0.09
C ALA A 158 -23.40 13.76 0.90
N THR A 159 -24.72 13.68 0.68
CA THR A 159 -25.73 14.36 1.52
C THR A 159 -25.95 13.72 2.90
N ASP A 160 -25.13 12.76 3.33
CA ASP A 160 -25.57 11.77 4.31
C ASP A 160 -24.83 11.79 5.65
N ASN A 161 -23.81 12.65 5.86
CA ASN A 161 -23.22 12.85 7.18
C ASN A 161 -23.40 14.28 7.67
N VAL A 162 -24.24 14.42 8.69
CA VAL A 162 -24.73 15.68 9.24
C VAL A 162 -24.24 15.82 10.68
N TRP A 163 -23.23 16.67 10.87
CA TRP A 163 -22.72 17.04 12.19
C TRP A 163 -23.32 18.35 12.68
N ASP A 164 -23.58 18.44 13.99
CA ASP A 164 -24.18 19.60 14.66
C ASP A 164 -23.11 20.57 15.21
N TRP A 165 -22.91 21.73 14.56
CA TRP A 165 -22.07 22.82 15.05
C TRP A 165 -22.96 23.99 15.52
N TRP A 166 -22.97 24.26 16.83
CA TRP A 166 -23.85 25.26 17.49
C TRP A 166 -25.35 25.12 17.19
N GLY A 167 -25.87 23.91 16.98
CA GLY A 167 -27.27 23.67 16.64
C GLY A 167 -27.57 23.71 15.14
N ASN A 168 -26.57 23.61 14.25
CA ASN A 168 -26.74 23.60 12.79
C ASN A 168 -25.92 22.47 12.12
N ASP A 169 -26.58 21.78 11.19
CA ASP A 169 -26.08 20.67 10.36
C ASP A 169 -25.02 21.13 9.32
N GLN A 170 -23.73 21.28 9.68
CA GLN A 170 -22.72 21.99 8.83
C GLN A 170 -21.26 21.47 8.85
N GLY A 171 -21.00 20.16 8.80
CA GLY A 171 -19.63 19.60 8.71
C GLY A 171 -19.51 18.32 7.88
N SER A 172 -18.28 17.96 7.49
CA SER A 172 -17.94 16.75 6.73
C SER A 172 -16.71 16.03 7.30
N GLU A 173 -16.65 14.71 7.18
CA GLU A 173 -15.59 13.84 7.68
C GLU A 173 -15.02 12.99 6.53
N LYS A 174 -13.70 12.75 6.55
CA LYS A 174 -13.03 11.75 5.73
C LYS A 174 -12.10 10.92 6.61
N GLU A 175 -12.34 9.61 6.65
CA GLU A 175 -11.39 8.64 7.20
C GLU A 175 -10.19 8.49 6.24
N LEU A 176 -9.00 8.31 6.79
CA LEU A 176 -7.71 8.28 6.09
C LEU A 176 -6.91 7.07 6.60
N GLN A 177 -6.06 6.48 5.75
CA GLN A 177 -5.29 5.26 6.06
C GLN A 177 -6.18 4.12 6.59
N ASP A 178 -7.19 3.69 5.84
CA ASP A 178 -8.08 2.58 6.23
C ASP A 178 -8.68 2.68 7.66
N GLY A 179 -8.90 3.92 8.13
CA GLY A 179 -9.43 4.20 9.47
C GLY A 179 -8.38 4.31 10.57
N GLU A 180 -7.10 4.56 10.24
CA GLU A 180 -6.07 4.91 11.22
C GLU A 180 -6.05 6.40 11.56
N ASN A 181 -6.54 7.27 10.66
CA ASN A 181 -6.62 8.72 10.89
C ASN A 181 -7.96 9.30 10.38
N SER A 182 -8.34 10.47 10.88
CA SER A 182 -9.56 11.17 10.41
C SER A 182 -9.29 12.65 10.16
N MET A 183 -9.91 13.19 9.10
CA MET A 183 -9.92 14.62 8.77
C MET A 183 -11.36 15.15 8.83
N TYR A 184 -11.57 16.19 9.63
CA TYR A 184 -12.86 16.87 9.78
C TYR A 184 -12.79 18.30 9.25
N ILE A 185 -13.84 18.69 8.51
CA ILE A 185 -13.93 19.99 7.85
C ILE A 185 -15.24 20.66 8.24
N PHE A 186 -15.13 21.82 8.91
CA PHE A 186 -16.28 22.61 9.37
C PHE A 186 -16.56 23.79 8.44
N HIS A 187 -17.83 24.01 8.12
CA HIS A 187 -18.25 25.09 7.22
C HIS A 187 -19.47 25.86 7.74
N ARG A 188 -19.72 27.05 7.18
CA ARG A 188 -20.89 27.90 7.42
C ARG A 188 -21.61 28.17 6.11
N GLN A 189 -22.88 27.75 6.00
CA GLN A 189 -23.66 27.94 4.78
C GLN A 189 -24.57 29.18 4.87
N GLY A 190 -24.44 30.11 3.92
CA GLY A 190 -25.40 31.18 3.63
C GLY A 190 -26.20 30.89 2.35
N GLU A 191 -27.25 31.67 2.07
CA GLU A 191 -28.18 31.44 0.93
C GLU A 191 -27.49 31.37 -0.46
N GLU A 192 -26.27 31.92 -0.62
CA GLU A 192 -25.55 31.96 -1.90
C GLU A 192 -24.02 31.64 -1.78
N THR A 193 -23.52 31.23 -0.60
CA THR A 193 -22.07 31.06 -0.33
C THR A 193 -21.78 30.10 0.84
N VAL A 194 -20.76 29.23 0.69
CA VAL A 194 -20.14 28.44 1.78
C VAL A 194 -18.90 29.17 2.28
N PHE A 195 -18.75 29.33 3.59
CA PHE A 195 -17.54 29.83 4.24
C PHE A 195 -16.89 28.69 5.02
N TRP A 196 -15.62 28.41 4.77
CA TRP A 196 -14.83 27.50 5.61
C TRP A 196 -14.51 28.20 6.93
N ASP A 197 -14.50 27.47 8.06
CA ASP A 197 -14.16 28.03 9.37
C ASP A 197 -12.96 27.30 9.99
N VAL A 198 -13.01 25.98 10.16
CA VAL A 198 -11.96 25.21 10.86
C VAL A 198 -11.73 23.86 10.20
N PHE A 199 -10.46 23.40 10.16
CA PHE A 199 -10.06 22.05 9.78
C PHE A 199 -9.39 21.34 10.97
N VAL A 200 -9.60 20.03 11.13
CA VAL A 200 -8.86 19.23 12.12
C VAL A 200 -8.47 17.85 11.59
N TRP A 201 -7.21 17.50 11.81
CA TRP A 201 -6.67 16.15 11.61
C TRP A 201 -6.48 15.45 12.96
N THR A 202 -6.72 14.14 13.03
CA THR A 202 -6.50 13.28 14.21
C THR A 202 -5.98 11.90 13.82
N ASP A 203 -5.21 11.25 14.69
CA ASP A 203 -4.77 9.84 14.57
C ASP A 203 -5.60 8.86 15.43
N ASP A 204 -6.71 9.34 16.01
CA ASP A 204 -7.68 8.51 16.72
C ASP A 204 -8.98 8.45 15.93
N ALA A 205 -9.24 7.29 15.34
CA ALA A 205 -10.43 7.02 14.53
C ALA A 205 -11.75 6.99 15.33
N GLY A 206 -11.68 6.92 16.65
CA GLY A 206 -12.84 7.05 17.54
C GLY A 206 -13.10 8.49 18.02
N TYR A 207 -12.23 9.45 17.67
CA TYR A 207 -12.30 10.82 18.13
C TYR A 207 -13.44 11.59 17.46
N VAL A 208 -14.27 12.27 18.27
CA VAL A 208 -15.35 13.14 17.78
C VAL A 208 -15.09 14.59 18.22
N PRO A 209 -14.74 15.51 17.30
CA PRO A 209 -14.34 16.87 17.65
C PRO A 209 -15.48 17.72 18.22
N THR A 210 -15.19 18.46 19.30
CA THR A 210 -16.13 19.40 19.94
C THR A 210 -15.64 20.85 19.97
N ASP A 211 -16.57 21.79 20.19
CA ASP A 211 -16.28 23.21 20.41
C ASP A 211 -15.35 23.48 21.61
N ASP A 212 -15.46 22.66 22.65
CA ASP A 212 -14.59 22.79 23.83
C ASP A 212 -13.16 22.33 23.46
N ASP A 213 -13.01 21.33 22.59
CA ASP A 213 -11.71 20.81 22.15
C ASP A 213 -10.93 21.87 21.38
N TYR A 214 -11.55 22.49 20.37
CA TYR A 214 -10.94 23.58 19.60
C TYR A 214 -10.61 24.81 20.45
N ARG A 215 -11.45 25.12 21.47
CA ARG A 215 -11.18 26.22 22.42
C ARG A 215 -10.03 25.91 23.38
N ASN A 216 -9.77 24.63 23.63
CA ASN A 216 -8.68 24.15 24.49
C ASN A 216 -7.38 23.84 23.72
N ALA A 217 -7.44 23.75 22.38
CA ALA A 217 -6.27 23.57 21.53
C ALA A 217 -5.30 24.77 21.62
N ALA A 218 -4.00 24.50 21.73
CA ALA A 218 -2.99 25.54 21.96
C ALA A 218 -2.31 25.96 20.64
N ALA A 219 -2.32 27.26 20.32
CA ALA A 219 -1.59 27.79 19.17
C ALA A 219 -0.07 27.61 19.34
N VAL A 220 0.61 27.07 18.34
CA VAL A 220 2.08 26.95 18.34
C VAL A 220 2.69 28.33 18.11
N LEU A 221 3.34 28.89 19.14
CA LEU A 221 4.08 30.15 19.00
C LEU A 221 5.49 29.83 18.49
N PRO A 222 5.99 30.50 17.42
CA PRO A 222 7.35 30.31 16.93
C PRO A 222 8.37 30.44 18.05
N GLY A 223 9.29 29.48 18.14
CA GLY A 223 10.29 29.40 19.20
C GLY A 223 9.82 28.89 20.55
N THR A 224 8.64 28.26 20.69
CA THR A 224 8.19 27.61 21.95
C THR A 224 8.14 26.09 21.84
N ALA A 225 8.21 25.39 22.97
CA ALA A 225 8.08 23.94 23.05
C ALA A 225 6.63 23.49 22.79
N PHE A 226 6.45 22.33 22.17
CA PHE A 226 5.14 21.79 21.76
C PHE A 226 5.12 20.26 21.77
N ALA A 227 3.95 19.66 21.46
CA ALA A 227 3.72 18.21 21.49
C ALA A 227 4.16 17.53 22.80
N PRO A 228 3.56 17.90 23.95
CA PRO A 228 3.92 17.33 25.24
C PRO A 228 3.54 15.85 25.33
N VAL A 229 4.43 15.05 25.91
CA VAL A 229 4.16 13.70 26.40
C VAL A 229 4.48 13.70 27.90
N PRO A 230 3.57 13.29 28.80
CA PRO A 230 2.16 12.98 28.54
C PRO A 230 1.40 14.15 27.91
N ALA A 231 0.40 13.84 27.09
CA ALA A 231 -0.44 14.85 26.44
C ALA A 231 -1.07 15.81 27.46
N ASN A 232 -1.32 17.05 27.04
CA ASN A 232 -1.94 18.03 27.92
C ASN A 232 -3.33 17.59 28.36
N MET A 233 -3.59 17.67 29.67
CA MET A 233 -4.77 17.19 30.39
C MET A 233 -4.97 15.67 30.32
N ALA A 234 -3.95 14.90 29.92
CA ALA A 234 -4.01 13.44 29.97
C ALA A 234 -4.38 12.96 31.37
N THR A 235 -5.32 12.04 31.45
CA THR A 235 -5.65 11.31 32.68
C THR A 235 -5.03 9.93 32.63
N ASP A 236 -5.00 9.25 33.77
CA ASP A 236 -4.50 7.88 33.88
C ASP A 236 -3.01 7.68 33.57
N VAL A 237 -2.23 8.75 33.75
CA VAL A 237 -0.79 8.74 33.47
C VAL A 237 -0.03 7.95 34.52
N ALA A 238 0.91 7.11 34.09
CA ALA A 238 1.78 6.34 34.98
C ALA A 238 2.57 7.24 35.94
N ARG A 239 2.76 6.78 37.17
CA ARG A 239 3.42 7.57 38.23
C ARG A 239 4.92 7.80 38.04
N ASP A 240 5.54 7.09 37.12
CA ASP A 240 6.93 7.19 36.70
C ASP A 240 7.07 7.79 35.29
N ALA A 241 6.06 8.55 34.85
CA ALA A 241 6.04 9.24 33.57
C ALA A 241 7.35 10.01 33.29
N VAL A 242 7.88 9.78 32.09
CA VAL A 242 8.92 10.61 31.50
C VAL A 242 8.23 11.73 30.73
N LEU A 243 8.59 12.97 31.05
CA LEU A 243 8.08 14.12 30.31
C LEU A 243 8.93 14.31 29.05
N SER A 244 8.35 14.42 27.87
CA SER A 244 9.07 14.78 26.64
C SER A 244 8.28 15.75 25.79
N TRP A 245 8.98 16.49 24.93
CA TRP A 245 8.38 17.49 24.07
C TRP A 245 9.19 17.63 22.78
N THR A 246 8.57 18.24 21.78
CA THR A 246 9.27 18.74 20.60
C THR A 246 9.81 20.14 20.90
N ALA A 247 11.11 20.33 20.69
CA ALA A 247 11.78 21.60 20.90
C ALA A 247 11.33 22.65 19.87
N GLY A 248 11.23 23.91 20.30
CA GLY A 248 10.99 25.02 19.38
C GLY A 248 12.12 25.17 18.35
N ASP A 249 11.79 25.62 17.14
CA ASP A 249 12.69 25.83 16.00
C ASP A 249 13.87 26.79 16.29
N LEU A 250 13.71 27.67 17.28
CA LEU A 250 14.73 28.64 17.71
C LEU A 250 15.53 28.18 18.95
N ALA A 251 15.25 27.00 19.52
CA ALA A 251 15.90 26.51 20.72
C ALA A 251 17.40 26.32 20.54
N SER A 252 18.18 26.62 21.58
CA SER A 252 19.63 26.38 21.55
C SER A 252 19.93 24.87 21.64
N PRO A 253 20.86 24.34 20.83
CA PRO A 253 21.27 22.94 20.92
C PRO A 253 22.03 22.59 22.21
N ILE A 254 22.30 23.58 23.08
CA ILE A 254 22.90 23.39 24.40
C ILE A 254 22.12 24.23 25.40
N ASN A 255 21.56 23.58 26.43
CA ASN A 255 20.78 24.23 27.49
C ASN A 255 19.61 25.08 26.95
N GLY A 256 18.99 24.61 25.86
CA GLY A 256 17.88 25.29 25.18
C GLY A 256 16.60 25.33 25.99
N HIS A 257 16.43 24.52 27.03
CA HIS A 257 15.12 24.36 27.68
C HIS A 257 15.15 24.78 29.15
N LYS A 258 14.10 25.47 29.61
CA LYS A 258 13.78 25.72 31.02
C LYS A 258 12.46 25.04 31.37
N LEU A 259 12.55 23.91 32.06
CA LEU A 259 11.40 23.13 32.50
C LEU A 259 10.93 23.56 33.89
N TYR A 260 9.61 23.64 34.08
CA TYR A 260 8.93 23.84 35.36
C TYR A 260 7.95 22.69 35.56
N PHE A 261 7.89 22.13 36.77
CA PHE A 261 7.05 20.98 37.11
C PHE A 261 6.58 21.07 38.57
N SER A 262 5.27 21.04 38.82
CA SER A 262 4.68 21.16 40.17
C SER A 262 3.22 20.72 40.21
N GLU A 263 2.72 20.34 41.39
CA GLU A 263 1.27 20.15 41.66
C GLU A 263 0.51 21.48 41.73
N ASN A 264 1.25 22.59 41.86
CA ASN A 264 0.68 23.92 41.95
C ASN A 264 0.83 24.68 40.63
N ILE A 265 -0.30 24.90 39.95
CA ILE A 265 -0.38 25.63 38.68
C ILE A 265 0.23 27.04 38.75
N ASP A 266 0.15 27.72 39.91
CA ASP A 266 0.71 29.06 40.07
C ASP A 266 2.25 29.04 40.05
N ASP A 267 2.88 28.00 40.58
CA ASP A 267 4.34 27.89 40.58
C ASP A 267 4.87 27.71 39.15
N VAL A 268 4.19 26.88 38.36
CA VAL A 268 4.52 26.65 36.95
C VAL A 268 4.24 27.90 36.12
N SER A 269 3.06 28.50 36.27
CA SER A 269 2.66 29.70 35.53
C SER A 269 3.58 30.90 35.82
N ASN A 270 4.06 31.03 37.05
CA ASN A 270 4.97 32.12 37.44
C ASN A 270 6.45 31.81 37.21
N GLY A 271 6.79 30.64 36.64
CA GLY A 271 8.18 30.26 36.35
C GLY A 271 9.03 30.04 37.60
N VAL A 272 8.47 29.44 38.65
CA VAL A 272 9.17 29.13 39.89
C VAL A 272 9.93 27.80 39.74
N GLY A 273 11.23 27.80 40.04
CA GLY A 273 12.00 26.55 40.15
C GLY A 273 12.52 25.94 38.85
N ALA A 274 12.80 26.76 37.82
CA ALA A 274 13.28 26.31 36.51
C ALA A 274 14.46 25.31 36.57
N ILE A 275 14.35 24.23 35.80
CA ILE A 275 15.42 23.27 35.50
C ILE A 275 15.91 23.55 34.09
N THR A 276 17.20 23.87 33.94
CA THR A 276 17.79 24.12 32.62
C THR A 276 18.48 22.87 32.09
N GLN A 277 18.16 22.48 30.86
CA GLN A 277 18.70 21.26 30.25
C GLN A 277 18.80 21.31 28.73
N THR A 278 19.53 20.33 28.17
CA THR A 278 19.74 20.16 26.72
C THR A 278 18.80 19.14 26.08
N PRO A 279 18.51 17.97 26.70
CA PRO A 279 17.54 17.04 26.14
C PRO A 279 16.12 17.61 26.18
N SER A 280 15.30 17.26 25.18
CA SER A 280 13.86 17.55 25.14
C SER A 280 13.03 16.50 25.89
N SER A 281 13.61 15.93 26.94
CA SER A 281 12.97 14.95 27.83
C SER A 281 13.47 15.07 29.27
N TYR A 282 12.62 14.72 30.22
CA TYR A 282 12.86 14.81 31.65
C TYR A 282 12.22 13.64 32.39
N THR A 283 13.05 12.77 32.94
CA THR A 283 12.61 11.71 33.85
C THR A 283 12.35 12.31 35.23
N VAL A 284 11.12 12.21 35.73
CA VAL A 284 10.80 12.69 37.08
C VAL A 284 11.55 11.83 38.10
N PRO A 285 12.39 12.43 38.97
CA PRO A 285 13.27 11.67 39.87
C PRO A 285 12.54 11.00 41.05
N GLN A 286 11.27 11.31 41.24
CA GLN A 286 10.43 10.75 42.29
C GLN A 286 9.16 10.17 41.66
N ARG A 287 8.64 9.11 42.26
CA ARG A 287 7.34 8.56 41.88
C ARG A 287 6.26 9.56 42.27
N LEU A 288 5.41 9.94 41.33
CA LEU A 288 4.30 10.88 41.52
C LEU A 288 3.25 10.31 42.48
N GLU A 289 2.33 11.11 43.02
CA GLU A 289 1.22 10.59 43.84
C GLU A 289 0.07 10.06 42.94
N PHE A 290 -0.83 9.22 43.47
CA PHE A 290 -2.02 8.77 42.72
C PHE A 290 -3.08 9.88 42.65
N ASP A 291 -3.95 9.84 41.62
CA ASP A 291 -5.09 10.76 41.45
C ASP A 291 -4.72 12.24 41.67
N THR A 292 -3.52 12.63 41.22
CA THR A 292 -2.96 13.96 41.44
C THR A 292 -2.68 14.62 40.10
N THR A 293 -3.20 15.83 39.93
CA THR A 293 -2.91 16.65 38.74
C THR A 293 -1.58 17.38 38.92
N TYR A 294 -0.64 17.12 38.00
CA TYR A 294 0.61 17.85 37.89
C TYR A 294 0.55 18.84 36.72
N TYR A 295 1.19 19.98 36.91
CA TYR A 295 1.33 21.03 35.90
C TYR A 295 2.80 21.14 35.50
N TRP A 296 3.03 21.44 34.22
CA TRP A 296 4.38 21.62 33.71
C TRP A 296 4.43 22.56 32.52
N ARG A 297 5.61 23.13 32.27
CA ARG A 297 5.84 24.10 31.20
C ARG A 297 7.30 24.03 30.78
N VAL A 298 7.57 24.23 29.50
CA VAL A 298 8.93 24.38 28.99
C VAL A 298 9.07 25.74 28.31
N ASP A 299 9.92 26.61 28.87
CA ASP A 299 10.32 27.85 28.20
C ASP A 299 11.58 27.57 27.34
N GLU A 300 11.56 27.98 26.09
CA GLU A 300 12.66 27.78 25.15
C GLU A 300 13.65 28.95 25.18
N VAL A 301 14.93 28.63 25.10
CA VAL A 301 16.05 29.57 25.21
C VAL A 301 16.87 29.49 23.92
N THR A 302 16.89 30.58 23.19
CA THR A 302 17.66 30.71 21.95
C THR A 302 19.17 30.87 22.21
N PRO A 303 20.04 30.69 21.20
CA PRO A 303 21.49 30.87 21.37
C PRO A 303 21.95 32.25 21.86
N ASP A 304 21.14 33.30 21.67
CA ASP A 304 21.45 34.65 22.16
C ASP A 304 20.94 34.92 23.59
N GLY A 305 20.26 33.94 24.19
CA GLY A 305 19.72 33.98 25.54
C GLY A 305 18.29 34.53 25.64
N THR A 306 17.63 34.84 24.52
CA THR A 306 16.20 35.20 24.51
C THR A 306 15.37 33.99 24.95
N VAL A 307 14.41 34.22 25.84
CA VAL A 307 13.51 33.20 26.39
C VAL A 307 12.11 33.39 25.80
N PHE A 308 11.53 32.30 25.32
CA PHE A 308 10.16 32.21 24.87
C PHE A 308 9.38 31.37 25.87
N ASP A 309 8.45 32.00 26.58
CA ASP A 309 7.63 31.31 27.59
C ASP A 309 6.71 30.30 26.91
N GLY A 310 6.71 29.06 27.39
CA GLY A 310 5.88 27.99 26.84
C GLY A 310 4.44 27.98 27.35
N THR A 311 3.62 27.07 26.82
CA THR A 311 2.27 26.82 27.34
C THR A 311 2.33 25.95 28.61
N VAL A 312 1.45 26.23 29.58
CA VAL A 312 1.29 25.37 30.76
C VAL A 312 0.46 24.15 30.38
N TRP A 313 1.08 22.98 30.48
CA TRP A 313 0.44 21.69 30.32
C TRP A 313 0.11 21.06 31.67
N SER A 314 -0.78 20.09 31.68
CA SER A 314 -1.11 19.31 32.87
C SER A 314 -1.33 17.85 32.53
N PHE A 315 -1.30 16.98 33.53
CA PHE A 315 -1.83 15.63 33.44
C PHE A 315 -2.25 15.16 34.83
N THR A 316 -3.17 14.21 34.90
CA THR A 316 -3.60 13.56 36.13
C THR A 316 -3.09 12.13 36.13
N THR A 317 -2.34 11.78 37.16
CA THR A 317 -1.83 10.43 37.37
C THR A 317 -2.97 9.44 37.60
N GLU A 318 -2.73 8.19 37.26
CA GLU A 318 -3.59 7.04 37.50
C GLU A 318 -4.24 6.97 38.91
N LEU A 319 -5.45 6.40 39.01
CA LEU A 319 -6.21 6.23 40.26
C LEU A 319 -5.69 5.06 41.07
N PHE A 320 -5.70 5.04 42.40
CA PHE A 320 -5.20 3.90 43.18
C PHE A 320 -5.91 2.55 42.86
N ALA A 321 -7.22 2.59 42.65
CA ALA A 321 -8.08 1.45 42.32
C ALA A 321 -9.20 1.91 41.36
N TYR A 322 -9.71 1.00 40.54
CA TYR A 322 -10.72 1.28 39.51
C TYR A 322 -12.00 0.50 39.77
N THR A 323 -13.13 1.05 39.33
CA THR A 323 -14.41 0.32 39.40
C THR A 323 -14.39 -0.83 38.39
N ILE A 324 -14.63 -2.06 38.86
CA ILE A 324 -14.79 -3.26 38.03
C ILE A 324 -16.02 -3.09 37.15
N GLN A 325 -15.84 -3.24 35.84
CA GLN A 325 -16.91 -3.22 34.85
C GLN A 325 -17.45 -4.63 34.61
N ASN A 326 -18.58 -4.75 33.89
CA ASN A 326 -19.15 -6.04 33.47
C ASN A 326 -19.51 -7.01 34.62
N VAL A 327 -19.96 -6.49 35.75
CA VAL A 327 -20.40 -7.30 36.89
C VAL A 327 -21.74 -7.96 36.57
N THR A 328 -21.83 -9.28 36.69
CA THR A 328 -23.10 -10.02 36.55
C THR A 328 -23.69 -10.28 37.93
N ALA A 329 -24.94 -9.85 38.15
CA ALA A 329 -25.65 -10.05 39.42
C ALA A 329 -26.72 -11.14 39.30
N THR A 330 -26.70 -12.11 40.22
CA THR A 330 -27.75 -13.13 40.38
C THR A 330 -28.23 -13.16 41.83
N ALA A 331 -29.49 -13.51 42.08
CA ALA A 331 -30.05 -13.48 43.43
C ALA A 331 -30.91 -14.70 43.76
N SER A 332 -31.15 -14.90 45.05
CA SER A 332 -32.02 -15.96 45.57
C SER A 332 -33.45 -15.89 45.06
N SER A 333 -33.94 -14.66 44.84
CA SER A 333 -35.28 -14.35 44.33
C SER A 333 -35.36 -12.88 43.93
N ASN A 334 -36.40 -12.50 43.19
CA ASN A 334 -36.70 -11.12 42.88
C ASN A 334 -38.22 -10.91 42.74
N SER A 335 -38.67 -9.71 43.07
CA SER A 335 -40.01 -9.23 42.73
C SER A 335 -40.08 -8.88 41.23
N VAL A 336 -41.30 -8.79 40.69
CA VAL A 336 -41.55 -8.38 39.30
C VAL A 336 -40.92 -7.01 39.04
N ASP A 337 -40.18 -6.88 37.94
CA ASP A 337 -39.47 -5.66 37.48
C ASP A 337 -38.42 -5.11 38.47
N LYS A 338 -37.90 -5.97 39.36
CA LYS A 338 -36.92 -5.64 40.41
C LYS A 338 -35.77 -6.66 40.43
N GLY A 339 -35.23 -6.96 39.26
CA GLY A 339 -34.18 -7.96 39.07
C GLY A 339 -32.83 -7.56 39.68
N PRO A 340 -31.94 -8.54 39.95
CA PRO A 340 -30.61 -8.30 40.53
C PRO A 340 -29.70 -7.45 39.64
N GLU A 341 -29.87 -7.47 38.32
CA GLU A 341 -29.13 -6.65 37.35
C GLU A 341 -29.21 -5.15 37.63
N ASN A 342 -30.27 -4.70 38.30
CA ASN A 342 -30.45 -3.30 38.69
C ASN A 342 -29.46 -2.82 39.75
N THR A 343 -28.68 -3.73 40.36
CA THR A 343 -27.67 -3.37 41.35
C THR A 343 -26.30 -3.07 40.76
N VAL A 344 -26.12 -3.23 39.45
CA VAL A 344 -24.82 -3.09 38.77
C VAL A 344 -24.91 -2.38 37.42
N ASN A 345 -26.12 -2.01 36.98
CA ASN A 345 -26.35 -1.40 35.67
C ASN A 345 -26.37 0.14 35.71
N GLY A 346 -26.24 0.74 36.90
CA GLY A 346 -26.24 2.19 37.09
C GLY A 346 -27.55 2.92 36.76
N PHE A 347 -28.64 2.22 36.44
CA PHE A 347 -29.89 2.84 35.95
C PHE A 347 -30.51 3.84 36.94
N GLY A 348 -30.29 3.65 38.25
CA GLY A 348 -30.78 4.55 39.27
C GLY A 348 -29.82 5.69 39.65
N LEU A 349 -28.60 5.72 39.10
CA LEU A 349 -27.62 6.76 39.36
C LEU A 349 -27.79 7.97 38.43
N ASP A 350 -27.31 9.13 38.89
CA ASP A 350 -27.23 10.35 38.09
C ASP A 350 -26.05 10.31 37.10
N SER A 351 -25.90 11.38 36.29
CA SER A 351 -24.82 11.47 35.29
C SER A 351 -23.42 11.50 35.89
N THR A 352 -23.28 11.71 37.20
CA THR A 352 -21.99 11.60 37.90
C THR A 352 -21.68 10.18 38.33
N GLY A 353 -22.67 9.29 38.32
CA GLY A 353 -22.56 7.93 38.83
C GLY A 353 -22.47 7.84 40.36
N LEU A 354 -22.75 8.92 41.09
CA LEU A 354 -22.56 8.98 42.55
C LEU A 354 -23.86 9.12 43.34
N LEU A 355 -24.93 9.67 42.74
CA LEU A 355 -26.19 9.91 43.43
C LEU A 355 -27.29 9.02 42.88
N HIS A 356 -27.88 8.19 43.74
CA HIS A 356 -28.99 7.31 43.38
C HIS A 356 -30.35 7.96 43.67
N GLY A 357 -31.28 7.85 42.72
CA GLY A 357 -32.66 8.29 42.88
C GLY A 357 -33.47 7.43 43.86
N ASN A 358 -34.72 7.84 44.12
CA ASN A 358 -35.64 7.11 45.01
C ASN A 358 -36.84 6.45 44.32
N GLN A 359 -36.78 6.36 42.99
CA GLN A 359 -37.82 5.75 42.15
C GLN A 359 -37.57 4.26 42.03
N GLY A 360 -38.09 3.45 42.95
CA GLY A 360 -37.69 2.05 43.04
C GLY A 360 -37.99 1.18 41.81
N ALA A 361 -39.04 1.45 41.01
CA ALA A 361 -39.41 0.58 39.89
C ALA A 361 -38.33 0.58 38.80
N GLY A 362 -37.75 -0.58 38.51
CA GLY A 362 -36.71 -0.75 37.49
C GLY A 362 -35.30 -0.24 37.85
N SER A 363 -35.08 0.33 39.04
CA SER A 363 -33.79 0.92 39.43
C SER A 363 -33.13 0.27 40.65
N MET A 364 -33.77 -0.73 41.24
CA MET A 364 -33.28 -1.40 42.45
C MET A 364 -33.68 -2.87 42.41
N TRP A 365 -32.90 -3.73 43.07
CA TRP A 365 -33.29 -5.11 43.32
C TRP A 365 -34.15 -5.21 44.60
N LEU A 366 -35.13 -6.10 44.57
CA LEU A 366 -35.97 -6.41 45.72
C LEU A 366 -36.31 -7.90 45.74
N SER A 367 -35.97 -8.60 46.82
CA SER A 367 -36.27 -10.03 46.99
C SER A 367 -37.79 -10.30 46.99
N ASP A 368 -38.21 -11.51 46.64
CA ASP A 368 -39.61 -11.90 46.78
C ASP A 368 -39.94 -12.18 48.26
N VAL A 369 -41.02 -11.57 48.77
CA VAL A 369 -41.48 -11.70 50.17
C VAL A 369 -41.89 -13.12 50.56
N ALA A 370 -42.25 -13.97 49.58
CA ALA A 370 -42.67 -15.35 49.78
C ALA A 370 -41.54 -16.37 49.51
N ALA A 371 -40.35 -15.92 49.08
CA ALA A 371 -39.23 -16.79 48.80
C ALA A 371 -38.56 -17.36 50.08
N PRO A 372 -37.88 -18.52 49.98
CA PRO A 372 -37.09 -19.07 51.07
C PRO A 372 -36.00 -18.09 51.57
N GLN A 373 -35.78 -18.10 52.88
CA GLN A 373 -34.75 -17.30 53.55
C GLN A 373 -33.51 -18.15 53.87
N PRO A 374 -32.30 -17.56 53.96
CA PRO A 374 -32.00 -16.13 53.83
C PRO A 374 -31.98 -15.65 52.37
N ALA A 375 -32.33 -14.38 52.14
CA ALA A 375 -32.15 -13.72 50.85
C ALA A 375 -30.67 -13.42 50.60
N TRP A 376 -30.20 -13.68 49.38
CA TRP A 376 -28.83 -13.40 48.98
C TRP A 376 -28.76 -12.87 47.55
N ILE A 377 -27.69 -12.13 47.27
CA ILE A 377 -27.29 -11.68 45.92
C ILE A 377 -25.80 -12.03 45.72
N LEU A 378 -25.46 -12.50 44.53
CA LEU A 378 -24.15 -12.96 44.10
C LEU A 378 -23.72 -12.11 42.90
N PHE A 379 -22.54 -11.52 43.01
CA PHE A 379 -21.86 -10.77 41.97
C PHE A 379 -20.74 -11.62 41.40
N GLU A 380 -20.69 -11.76 40.09
CA GLU A 380 -19.66 -12.46 39.33
C GLU A 380 -18.91 -11.45 38.45
N PHE A 381 -17.59 -11.53 38.47
CA PHE A 381 -16.68 -10.76 37.61
C PHE A 381 -16.18 -11.62 36.44
N ASP A 382 -15.57 -10.99 35.45
CA ASP A 382 -14.94 -11.64 34.31
C ASP A 382 -13.78 -12.57 34.72
N SER A 383 -12.92 -12.09 35.63
CA SER A 383 -11.73 -12.78 36.11
C SER A 383 -11.58 -12.64 37.64
N VAL A 384 -10.46 -13.11 38.20
CA VAL A 384 -10.16 -12.93 39.62
C VAL A 384 -9.53 -11.56 39.80
N HIS A 385 -10.20 -10.67 40.53
CA HIS A 385 -9.72 -9.31 40.82
C HIS A 385 -9.15 -9.21 42.23
N ASN A 386 -8.16 -8.32 42.42
CA ASN A 386 -7.72 -7.90 43.74
C ASN A 386 -8.65 -6.82 44.29
N LEU A 387 -9.63 -7.21 45.11
CA LEU A 387 -10.67 -6.29 45.56
C LEU A 387 -10.16 -5.30 46.61
N HIS A 388 -10.32 -4.01 46.33
CA HIS A 388 -9.98 -2.90 47.23
C HIS A 388 -11.16 -2.50 48.11
N GLU A 389 -12.26 -2.05 47.50
CA GLU A 389 -13.44 -1.55 48.20
C GLU A 389 -14.73 -2.05 47.53
N MET A 390 -15.79 -2.16 48.32
CA MET A 390 -17.16 -2.34 47.83
C MET A 390 -18.02 -1.17 48.31
N TRP A 391 -18.51 -0.36 47.38
CA TRP A 391 -19.41 0.76 47.63
C TRP A 391 -20.85 0.29 47.50
N VAL A 392 -21.68 0.61 48.49
CA VAL A 392 -23.07 0.13 48.55
C VAL A 392 -24.04 1.30 48.68
N TRP A 393 -24.96 1.38 47.73
CA TRP A 393 -26.22 2.11 47.84
C TRP A 393 -27.30 1.12 48.27
N ASN A 394 -27.81 1.33 49.47
CA ASN A 394 -28.86 0.48 50.02
C ASN A 394 -30.21 0.78 49.37
N SER A 395 -31.24 -0.07 49.56
CA SER A 395 -32.58 0.17 49.00
C SER A 395 -33.08 1.55 49.37
N ASN A 396 -33.30 2.41 48.36
CA ASN A 396 -33.57 3.84 48.56
C ASN A 396 -34.98 4.23 48.10
N GLU A 397 -35.98 3.38 48.29
CA GLU A 397 -37.35 3.80 47.98
C GLU A 397 -37.78 5.00 48.84
N SER A 398 -38.64 5.87 48.32
CA SER A 398 -39.14 7.04 49.08
C SER A 398 -39.81 6.70 50.43
N LEU A 399 -40.27 5.47 50.61
CA LEU A 399 -40.83 4.95 51.86
C LEU A 399 -39.82 4.16 52.72
N GLU A 400 -38.55 4.10 52.32
CA GLU A 400 -37.50 3.38 53.05
C GLU A 400 -37.41 3.77 54.52
N PRO A 401 -37.49 5.07 54.93
CA PRO A 401 -37.50 5.46 56.34
C PRO A 401 -38.66 4.87 57.17
N VAL A 402 -39.72 4.40 56.52
CA VAL A 402 -40.91 3.81 57.17
C VAL A 402 -40.88 2.28 57.08
N ILE A 403 -40.56 1.70 55.92
CA ILE A 403 -40.66 0.25 55.67
C ILE A 403 -39.35 -0.48 56.01
N GLY A 404 -38.19 0.11 55.74
CA GLY A 404 -36.89 -0.42 56.13
C GLY A 404 -36.53 -1.74 55.44
N LEU A 405 -36.59 -1.77 54.11
CA LEU A 405 -36.31 -2.95 53.27
C LEU A 405 -34.81 -3.10 52.96
N GLY A 406 -34.01 -2.05 53.18
CA GLY A 406 -32.58 -2.12 52.99
C GLY A 406 -31.90 -3.16 53.89
N PHE A 407 -30.78 -3.68 53.41
CA PHE A 407 -29.90 -4.58 54.18
C PHE A 407 -29.45 -3.87 55.46
N GLN A 408 -29.51 -4.54 56.62
CA GLN A 408 -28.92 -4.07 57.87
C GLN A 408 -27.72 -4.95 58.23
N ASP A 409 -27.92 -6.12 58.82
CA ASP A 409 -26.83 -7.07 59.09
C ASP A 409 -26.58 -7.96 57.87
N VAL A 410 -25.34 -8.03 57.39
CA VAL A 410 -24.96 -8.70 56.13
C VAL A 410 -23.76 -9.60 56.34
N ALA A 411 -23.83 -10.84 55.86
CA ALA A 411 -22.66 -11.69 55.67
C ALA A 411 -22.12 -11.49 54.25
N ILE A 412 -20.83 -11.17 54.15
CA ILE A 412 -20.12 -10.98 52.88
C ILE A 412 -19.20 -12.17 52.71
N GLU A 413 -19.32 -12.87 51.59
CA GLU A 413 -18.49 -14.02 51.27
C GLU A 413 -17.88 -13.83 49.88
N TYR A 414 -16.67 -14.32 49.66
CA TYR A 414 -15.99 -14.22 48.37
C TYR A 414 -15.38 -15.55 47.95
N SER A 415 -15.16 -15.73 46.66
CA SER A 415 -14.59 -16.95 46.08
C SER A 415 -13.84 -16.64 44.78
N GLY A 416 -12.77 -17.39 44.49
CA GLY A 416 -12.07 -17.37 43.21
C GLY A 416 -12.67 -18.33 42.18
N ASP A 417 -13.33 -19.42 42.61
CA ASP A 417 -13.80 -20.52 41.77
C ASP A 417 -15.32 -20.70 41.76
N GLY A 418 -16.04 -19.96 42.61
CA GLY A 418 -17.50 -20.01 42.73
C GLY A 418 -18.01 -21.26 43.48
N ALA A 419 -17.11 -22.12 43.97
CA ALA A 419 -17.43 -23.32 44.75
C ALA A 419 -17.09 -23.13 46.23
N ASP A 420 -15.89 -22.64 46.51
CA ASP A 420 -15.36 -22.47 47.86
C ASP A 420 -15.44 -21.00 48.29
N PHE A 421 -16.41 -20.70 49.15
CA PHE A 421 -16.64 -19.33 49.67
C PHE A 421 -15.99 -19.12 51.04
N VAL A 422 -15.30 -17.99 51.18
CA VAL A 422 -14.69 -17.52 52.42
C VAL A 422 -15.47 -16.30 52.92
N THR A 423 -15.85 -16.29 54.20
CA THR A 423 -16.49 -15.11 54.81
C THR A 423 -15.45 -14.01 55.02
N LEU A 424 -15.74 -12.81 54.49
CA LEU A 424 -14.96 -11.60 54.77
C LEU A 424 -15.30 -11.14 56.19
N GLY A 425 -14.31 -11.15 57.09
CA GLY A 425 -14.46 -10.62 58.46
C GLY A 425 -15.62 -11.21 59.28
N THR A 426 -16.24 -10.37 60.11
CA THR A 426 -17.50 -10.67 60.84
C THR A 426 -18.70 -10.05 60.11
N ALA A 427 -19.92 -10.26 60.60
CA ALA A 427 -21.10 -9.61 60.01
C ALA A 427 -20.92 -8.08 59.91
N HIS A 428 -21.29 -7.54 58.75
CA HIS A 428 -21.20 -6.11 58.41
C HIS A 428 -22.57 -5.46 58.59
N GLU A 429 -22.61 -4.23 59.08
CA GLU A 429 -23.85 -3.43 59.15
C GLU A 429 -23.86 -2.40 58.02
N PHE A 430 -24.82 -2.47 57.11
CA PHE A 430 -25.00 -1.50 56.03
C PHE A 430 -25.86 -0.33 56.51
N ALA A 431 -25.43 0.91 56.23
CA ALA A 431 -26.20 2.09 56.58
C ALA A 431 -27.55 2.11 55.86
N ARG A 432 -28.58 2.61 56.55
CA ARG A 432 -29.91 2.79 55.95
C ARG A 432 -29.88 3.93 54.93
N ALA A 433 -30.59 3.76 53.81
CA ALA A 433 -30.84 4.86 52.89
C ALA A 433 -31.86 5.86 53.49
N ASP A 434 -31.80 7.12 53.05
CA ASP A 434 -32.64 8.20 53.58
C ASP A 434 -33.94 8.42 52.79
N GLY A 435 -34.13 7.71 51.67
CA GLY A 435 -35.28 7.84 50.77
C GLY A 435 -35.22 9.08 49.87
N SER A 436 -34.08 9.78 49.82
CA SER A 436 -33.88 11.00 49.04
C SER A 436 -33.65 10.71 47.56
N ALA A 437 -33.98 11.66 46.68
CA ALA A 437 -33.69 11.56 45.25
C ALA A 437 -32.21 11.84 44.89
N ILE A 438 -31.37 12.15 45.88
CA ILE A 438 -29.95 12.47 45.74
C ILE A 438 -29.10 11.65 46.73
N TYR A 439 -29.39 10.35 46.85
CA TYR A 439 -28.75 9.48 47.84
C TYR A 439 -27.37 9.03 47.36
N ALA A 440 -26.31 9.53 48.01
CA ALA A 440 -24.95 9.03 47.81
C ALA A 440 -24.72 7.71 48.55
N HIS A 441 -23.75 6.89 48.11
CA HIS A 441 -23.37 5.72 48.89
C HIS A 441 -22.91 6.20 50.27
N ASN A 442 -23.38 5.51 51.29
CA ASN A 442 -23.03 5.81 52.68
C ASN A 442 -22.50 4.57 53.40
N THR A 443 -22.24 3.50 52.64
CA THR A 443 -21.60 2.28 53.10
C THR A 443 -20.46 1.97 52.14
N THR A 444 -19.25 1.88 52.70
CA THR A 444 -18.03 1.46 52.01
C THR A 444 -17.45 0.31 52.83
N ILE A 445 -17.20 -0.81 52.18
CA ILE A 445 -16.59 -2.00 52.79
C ILE A 445 -15.17 -2.13 52.25
N ASP A 446 -14.19 -2.16 53.15
CA ASP A 446 -12.81 -2.54 52.84
C ASP A 446 -12.76 -4.04 52.55
N MET A 447 -12.36 -4.38 51.33
CA MET A 447 -12.27 -5.76 50.87
C MET A 447 -10.92 -6.39 51.23
N GLY A 448 -9.96 -5.63 51.76
CA GLY A 448 -8.70 -6.13 52.31
C GLY A 448 -7.73 -6.71 51.28
N GLY A 449 -7.91 -6.41 49.99
CA GLY A 449 -7.06 -6.92 48.91
C GLY A 449 -7.32 -8.39 48.56
N VAL A 450 -8.51 -8.92 48.85
CA VAL A 450 -8.81 -10.34 48.60
C VAL A 450 -8.95 -10.61 47.10
N GLY A 451 -8.29 -11.66 46.61
CA GLY A 451 -8.48 -12.17 45.26
C GLY A 451 -9.81 -12.91 45.12
N ALA A 452 -10.74 -12.36 44.33
CA ALA A 452 -12.04 -12.96 44.13
C ALA A 452 -12.60 -12.72 42.71
N LYS A 453 -13.29 -13.72 42.19
CA LYS A 453 -14.16 -13.62 41.00
C LYS A 453 -15.64 -13.50 41.38
N PHE A 454 -15.99 -13.96 42.58
CA PHE A 454 -17.36 -14.00 43.08
C PHE A 454 -17.46 -13.32 44.43
N VAL A 455 -18.48 -12.48 44.63
CA VAL A 455 -18.84 -11.90 45.94
C VAL A 455 -20.32 -12.13 46.21
N ARG A 456 -20.65 -12.77 47.34
CA ARG A 456 -22.02 -13.03 47.80
C ARG A 456 -22.35 -12.18 49.03
N LEU A 457 -23.47 -11.47 48.96
CA LEU A 457 -24.08 -10.76 50.08
C LEU A 457 -25.30 -11.54 50.55
N THR A 458 -25.31 -11.98 51.80
CA THR A 458 -26.46 -12.64 52.44
C THR A 458 -27.03 -11.73 53.51
N ALA A 459 -28.31 -11.35 53.38
CA ALA A 459 -28.99 -10.51 54.35
C ALA A 459 -29.41 -11.32 55.58
N ASN A 460 -28.91 -10.92 56.76
CA ASN A 460 -29.31 -11.49 58.05
C ASN A 460 -30.47 -10.70 58.69
N SER A 461 -30.55 -9.39 58.45
CA SER A 461 -31.61 -8.50 58.96
C SER A 461 -31.85 -7.29 58.06
N ASN A 462 -32.99 -6.62 58.26
CA ASN A 462 -33.34 -5.34 57.62
C ASN A 462 -33.75 -4.32 58.70
N TRP A 463 -33.80 -3.04 58.32
CA TRP A 463 -33.88 -1.93 59.29
C TRP A 463 -35.19 -1.81 60.09
N ALA A 464 -36.27 -2.48 59.67
CA ALA A 464 -37.55 -2.43 60.39
C ALA A 464 -38.09 -3.78 60.87
N GLY A 465 -37.61 -4.91 60.34
CA GLY A 465 -38.08 -6.26 60.67
C GLY A 465 -39.56 -6.53 60.36
N LEU A 466 -40.21 -5.67 59.58
CA LEU A 466 -41.66 -5.72 59.32
C LEU A 466 -42.04 -6.80 58.31
N LEU A 467 -41.17 -7.06 57.33
CA LEU A 467 -41.32 -8.06 56.28
C LEU A 467 -40.01 -8.83 56.12
N PRO A 468 -40.05 -10.14 55.79
CA PRO A 468 -38.88 -10.92 55.41
C PRO A 468 -38.48 -10.62 53.96
N GLN A 469 -38.26 -9.35 53.64
CA GLN A 469 -37.99 -8.85 52.30
C GLN A 469 -36.82 -7.86 52.35
N PHE A 470 -35.96 -7.91 51.33
CA PHE A 470 -34.69 -7.19 51.31
C PHE A 470 -34.45 -6.57 49.94
N GLY A 471 -33.92 -5.35 49.90
CA GLY A 471 -33.56 -4.68 48.66
C GLY A 471 -32.17 -4.04 48.71
N LEU A 472 -31.61 -3.82 47.53
CA LEU A 472 -30.37 -3.07 47.29
C LEU A 472 -30.58 -2.19 46.06
N ALA A 473 -29.96 -1.01 46.07
CA ALA A 473 -30.07 -0.07 44.95
C ALA A 473 -28.93 -0.29 43.96
N GLU A 474 -27.68 -0.10 44.38
CA GLU A 474 -26.48 -0.25 43.54
C GLU A 474 -25.31 -0.76 44.39
N VAL A 475 -24.44 -1.57 43.80
CA VAL A 475 -23.18 -2.03 44.39
C VAL A 475 -22.07 -1.87 43.35
N ARG A 476 -20.99 -1.17 43.72
CA ARG A 476 -19.78 -1.05 42.89
C ARG A 476 -18.60 -1.67 43.61
N PHE A 477 -17.80 -2.44 42.87
CA PHE A 477 -16.57 -3.04 43.38
C PHE A 477 -15.38 -2.31 42.76
N LEU A 478 -14.40 -1.97 43.57
CA LEU A 478 -13.15 -1.37 43.12
C LEU A 478 -12.03 -2.41 43.26
N SER A 479 -11.17 -2.52 42.26
CA SER A 479 -9.99 -3.40 42.28
C SER A 479 -8.69 -2.63 42.09
N ILE A 480 -7.61 -3.17 42.66
CA ILE A 480 -6.24 -2.69 42.44
C ILE A 480 -5.71 -3.42 41.19
N PRO A 481 -5.26 -2.69 40.15
CA PRO A 481 -4.56 -3.28 39.01
C PRO A 481 -3.22 -3.89 39.45
N VAL A 482 -3.19 -5.21 39.60
CA VAL A 482 -2.01 -5.96 40.10
C VAL A 482 -1.38 -6.90 39.09
N GLN A 483 -1.99 -7.03 37.91
CA GLN A 483 -1.43 -7.76 36.79
C GLN A 483 -0.68 -6.79 35.88
N ALA A 484 0.31 -7.32 35.14
CA ALA A 484 0.98 -6.57 34.10
C ALA A 484 -0.01 -6.22 32.98
N SER A 485 0.12 -5.02 32.40
CA SER A 485 -0.74 -4.52 31.33
C SER A 485 0.08 -3.72 30.30
N GLU A 486 -0.57 -3.27 29.22
CA GLU A 486 0.06 -2.37 28.22
C GLU A 486 1.40 -2.92 27.70
N PRO A 487 1.42 -4.09 27.05
CA PRO A 487 2.66 -4.68 26.52
C PRO A 487 3.24 -3.82 25.38
N ASP A 488 4.56 -3.77 25.34
CA ASP A 488 5.37 -3.25 24.25
C ASP A 488 6.38 -4.34 23.82
N PRO A 489 6.34 -4.85 22.58
CA PRO A 489 5.40 -4.49 21.52
C PRO A 489 3.97 -4.87 21.89
N ALA A 490 3.01 -4.14 21.33
CA ALA A 490 1.59 -4.43 21.50
C ALA A 490 1.30 -5.89 21.11
N SER A 491 0.36 -6.52 21.81
CA SER A 491 0.00 -7.90 21.49
C SER A 491 -0.58 -7.99 20.07
N GLY A 492 0.01 -8.83 19.23
CA GLY A 492 -0.33 -8.99 17.82
C GLY A 492 0.56 -8.23 16.85
N SER A 493 1.55 -7.46 17.33
CA SER A 493 2.50 -6.73 16.46
C SER A 493 3.19 -7.67 15.46
N LEU A 494 3.32 -7.21 14.23
CA LEU A 494 4.01 -7.87 13.12
C LEU A 494 5.35 -7.17 12.86
N ASP A 495 6.21 -7.81 12.08
CA ASP A 495 7.51 -7.28 11.64
C ASP A 495 8.39 -6.71 12.75
N VAL A 496 8.31 -7.33 13.93
CA VAL A 496 9.06 -6.90 15.10
C VAL A 496 10.55 -7.20 14.88
N PRO A 497 11.47 -6.26 15.19
CA PRO A 497 12.90 -6.47 15.06
C PRO A 497 13.40 -7.65 15.91
N LEU A 498 14.48 -8.30 15.45
CA LEU A 498 15.04 -9.48 16.12
C LEU A 498 15.83 -9.16 17.40
N ASP A 499 16.24 -7.90 17.56
CA ASP A 499 16.93 -7.36 18.73
C ASP A 499 15.96 -6.38 19.42
N LEU A 500 15.08 -6.95 20.24
CA LEU A 500 13.96 -6.26 20.88
C LEU A 500 14.12 -6.27 22.40
N ASP A 501 13.81 -5.14 23.04
CA ASP A 501 13.48 -5.10 24.46
C ASP A 501 11.95 -5.12 24.59
N ILE A 502 11.39 -6.11 25.28
CA ILE A 502 9.97 -6.09 25.62
C ILE A 502 9.76 -5.28 26.90
N ALA A 503 8.66 -4.54 27.00
CA ALA A 503 8.29 -3.75 28.17
C ALA A 503 6.78 -3.88 28.47
N TRP A 504 6.39 -3.52 29.68
CA TRP A 504 4.99 -3.54 30.11
C TRP A 504 4.77 -2.52 31.22
N LYS A 505 3.51 -2.21 31.50
CA LYS A 505 3.12 -1.51 32.71
C LYS A 505 3.02 -2.48 33.87
N ALA A 506 3.83 -2.24 34.90
CA ALA A 506 3.87 -3.05 36.11
C ALA A 506 2.57 -2.97 36.91
N GLY A 507 2.15 -4.11 37.47
CA GLY A 507 1.10 -4.18 38.48
C GLY A 507 1.46 -3.34 39.72
N ARG A 508 0.50 -2.66 40.33
CA ARG A 508 0.74 -1.66 41.41
C ARG A 508 1.38 -2.19 42.66
N GLN A 509 1.19 -3.47 42.92
CA GLN A 509 1.75 -4.16 44.07
C GLN A 509 2.98 -5.00 43.71
N ALA A 510 3.44 -4.98 42.45
CA ALA A 510 4.59 -5.75 42.02
C ALA A 510 5.88 -5.30 42.72
N ALA A 511 6.69 -6.27 43.13
CA ALA A 511 8.05 -6.06 43.59
C ALA A 511 9.09 -6.57 42.57
N THR A 512 8.73 -7.63 41.83
CA THR A 512 9.50 -8.22 40.73
C THR A 512 8.54 -8.82 39.71
N HIS A 513 9.05 -9.11 38.51
CA HIS A 513 8.27 -9.62 37.39
C HIS A 513 8.86 -10.95 36.90
N ASP A 514 8.04 -12.00 36.85
CA ASP A 514 8.42 -13.29 36.26
C ASP A 514 7.98 -13.33 34.79
N VAL A 515 8.95 -13.20 33.88
CA VAL A 515 8.71 -13.12 32.42
C VAL A 515 8.85 -14.49 31.79
N TYR A 516 7.80 -14.96 31.14
CA TYR A 516 7.76 -16.20 30.36
C TYR A 516 7.74 -15.84 28.88
N LEU A 517 8.65 -16.39 28.07
CA LEU A 517 8.74 -16.13 26.63
C LEU A 517 9.04 -17.44 25.88
N SER A 518 8.25 -17.77 24.86
CA SER A 518 8.49 -18.95 24.00
C SER A 518 7.76 -18.81 22.67
N ASP A 519 8.24 -19.52 21.64
CA ASP A 519 7.50 -19.78 20.40
C ASP A 519 6.44 -20.91 20.53
N ASP A 520 6.29 -21.50 21.74
CA ASP A 520 5.26 -22.46 22.09
C ASP A 520 4.22 -21.78 23.01
N ALA A 521 3.07 -21.43 22.42
CA ALA A 521 1.97 -20.80 23.15
C ALA A 521 1.52 -21.61 24.36
N GLN A 522 1.48 -22.95 24.26
CA GLN A 522 0.99 -23.80 25.33
C GLN A 522 1.98 -23.84 26.50
N ALA A 523 3.28 -23.80 26.21
CA ALA A 523 4.30 -23.72 27.25
C ALA A 523 4.15 -22.45 28.10
N VAL A 524 3.80 -21.32 27.48
CA VAL A 524 3.52 -20.05 28.18
C VAL A 524 2.22 -20.15 28.97
N VAL A 525 1.13 -20.63 28.36
CA VAL A 525 -0.17 -20.87 29.04
C VAL A 525 0.05 -21.68 30.33
N ASP A 526 0.74 -22.81 30.23
CA ASP A 526 0.96 -23.74 31.34
C ASP A 526 2.02 -23.26 32.35
N GLY A 527 2.71 -22.14 32.08
CA GLY A 527 3.81 -21.64 32.91
C GLY A 527 5.03 -22.57 32.94
N THR A 528 5.23 -23.34 31.86
CA THR A 528 6.37 -24.27 31.70
C THR A 528 7.45 -23.74 30.75
N ALA A 529 7.19 -22.63 30.06
CA ALA A 529 8.17 -21.88 29.31
C ALA A 529 9.35 -21.42 30.20
N PRO A 530 10.54 -21.16 29.63
CA PRO A 530 11.64 -20.55 30.36
C PRO A 530 11.19 -19.24 31.03
N VAL A 531 11.50 -19.09 32.32
CA VAL A 531 11.14 -17.92 33.13
C VAL A 531 12.39 -17.11 33.50
N THR A 532 12.29 -15.79 33.38
CA THR A 532 13.29 -14.83 33.83
C THR A 532 12.67 -13.84 34.81
N THR A 533 13.18 -13.77 36.03
CA THR A 533 12.76 -12.76 37.02
C THR A 533 13.53 -11.46 36.81
N VAL A 534 12.84 -10.35 36.60
CA VAL A 534 13.41 -9.00 36.46
C VAL A 534 12.85 -8.04 37.52
N ALA A 535 13.61 -6.97 37.78
CA ALA A 535 13.22 -5.93 38.74
C ALA A 535 12.56 -4.71 38.05
N ASP A 536 12.94 -4.45 36.81
CA ASP A 536 12.36 -3.38 35.99
C ASP A 536 11.24 -3.97 35.12
N ALA A 537 10.27 -3.16 34.72
CA ALA A 537 9.13 -3.58 33.89
C ALA A 537 9.52 -3.71 32.40
N SER A 538 10.68 -4.32 32.13
CA SER A 538 11.21 -4.59 30.81
C SER A 538 12.19 -5.77 30.81
N HIS A 539 12.38 -6.40 29.65
CA HIS A 539 13.28 -7.51 29.46
C HIS A 539 13.89 -7.52 28.05
N GLY A 540 15.23 -7.50 27.98
CA GLY A 540 15.98 -7.64 26.72
C GLY A 540 17.44 -7.17 26.83
N PRO A 541 18.17 -7.07 25.70
CA PRO A 541 17.70 -7.39 24.36
C PRO A 541 17.50 -8.90 24.15
N LEU A 542 16.42 -9.26 23.46
CA LEU A 542 16.08 -10.63 23.10
C LEU A 542 16.87 -11.10 21.88
N SER A 543 17.09 -12.41 21.78
CA SER A 543 17.68 -13.04 20.60
C SER A 543 16.64 -13.92 19.92
N LEU A 544 15.89 -13.32 19.01
CA LEU A 544 14.75 -13.95 18.31
C LEU A 544 15.16 -14.50 16.94
N ASP A 545 14.39 -15.45 16.40
CA ASP A 545 14.55 -16.03 15.06
C ASP A 545 13.56 -15.41 14.06
N LEU A 546 13.88 -15.43 12.76
CA LEU A 546 13.07 -14.85 11.68
C LEU A 546 11.71 -15.54 11.50
N GLY A 547 10.69 -14.74 11.19
CA GLY A 547 9.35 -15.20 10.83
C GLY A 547 8.66 -16.03 11.92
N LYS A 548 9.04 -15.84 13.19
CA LYS A 548 8.47 -16.56 14.33
C LYS A 548 7.49 -15.69 15.10
N THR A 549 6.38 -16.29 15.50
CA THR A 549 5.49 -15.73 16.51
C THR A 549 5.95 -16.19 17.89
N TYR A 550 6.24 -15.23 18.77
CA TYR A 550 6.56 -15.48 20.16
C TYR A 550 5.37 -15.12 21.04
N PHE A 551 5.11 -15.97 22.03
CA PHE A 551 4.11 -15.77 23.07
C PHE A 551 4.83 -15.45 24.37
N TRP A 552 4.27 -14.53 25.14
CA TRP A 552 4.83 -14.15 26.42
C TRP A 552 3.78 -13.73 27.43
N ARG A 553 4.14 -13.83 28.70
CA ARG A 553 3.32 -13.44 29.85
C ARG A 553 4.23 -12.92 30.94
N VAL A 554 3.74 -11.96 31.71
CA VAL A 554 4.43 -11.47 32.91
C VAL A 554 3.58 -11.74 34.15
N ASP A 555 4.10 -12.56 35.05
CA ASP A 555 3.48 -12.78 36.35
C ASP A 555 4.04 -11.76 37.35
N GLU A 556 3.16 -11.00 38.01
CA GLU A 556 3.53 -9.95 38.94
C GLU A 556 3.71 -10.52 40.34
N VAL A 557 4.90 -10.35 40.94
CA VAL A 557 5.29 -11.04 42.17
C VAL A 557 5.56 -10.06 43.30
N ASN A 558 4.96 -10.31 44.47
CA ASN A 558 5.26 -9.66 45.73
C ASN A 558 4.94 -10.57 46.95
N ASP A 559 5.99 -11.13 47.56
CA ASP A 559 5.91 -12.01 48.74
C ASP A 559 5.30 -11.35 50.01
N THR A 560 5.14 -10.02 50.05
CA THR A 560 4.53 -9.34 51.19
C THR A 560 3.01 -9.20 51.08
N GLU A 561 2.45 -9.46 49.91
CA GLU A 561 1.01 -9.37 49.63
C GLU A 561 0.38 -10.77 49.62
N THR A 562 -0.95 -10.85 49.62
CA THR A 562 -1.68 -12.12 49.52
C THR A 562 -2.85 -11.97 48.55
N PRO A 563 -2.85 -12.70 47.41
CA PRO A 563 -1.84 -13.67 46.96
C PRO A 563 -0.49 -13.00 46.62
N ALA A 564 0.59 -13.78 46.74
CA ALA A 564 1.96 -13.31 46.51
C ALA A 564 2.33 -13.17 45.03
N MET A 565 1.50 -13.69 44.13
CA MET A 565 1.73 -13.65 42.69
C MET A 565 0.39 -13.54 41.94
N TRP A 566 0.39 -12.73 40.89
CA TRP A 566 -0.73 -12.49 39.99
C TRP A 566 -0.32 -12.82 38.55
N PRO A 567 -0.85 -13.90 37.95
CA PRO A 567 -0.52 -14.24 36.57
C PRO A 567 -0.98 -13.16 35.60
N GLY A 568 -0.15 -12.79 34.62
CA GLY A 568 -0.52 -11.83 33.58
C GLY A 568 -1.39 -12.42 32.47
N GLU A 569 -1.76 -11.57 31.51
CA GLU A 569 -2.33 -12.03 30.25
C GLU A 569 -1.24 -12.56 29.29
N ILE A 570 -1.65 -13.33 28.29
CA ILE A 570 -0.73 -13.85 27.27
C ILE A 570 -0.75 -12.90 26.08
N TRP A 571 0.40 -12.35 25.78
CA TRP A 571 0.64 -11.49 24.64
C TRP A 571 1.46 -12.23 23.59
N ASN A 572 1.45 -11.72 22.37
CA ASN A 572 2.23 -12.29 21.29
C ASN A 572 2.75 -11.21 20.33
N PHE A 573 3.78 -11.52 19.57
CA PHE A 573 4.25 -10.71 18.44
C PHE A 573 4.95 -11.60 17.42
N THR A 574 5.03 -11.15 16.18
CA THR A 574 5.72 -11.85 15.08
C THR A 574 6.91 -11.03 14.60
N THR A 575 8.07 -11.67 14.51
CA THR A 575 9.30 -11.02 14.05
C THR A 575 9.32 -10.85 12.53
N ILE A 576 10.15 -9.92 12.04
CA ILE A 576 10.47 -9.80 10.60
C ILE A 576 10.76 -11.16 9.96
N GLU A 577 10.27 -11.36 8.74
CA GLU A 577 10.33 -12.66 8.04
C GLU A 577 11.64 -12.90 7.29
N SER A 578 12.39 -11.84 7.00
CA SER A 578 13.62 -11.93 6.21
C SER A 578 14.68 -10.92 6.66
N LEU A 579 15.91 -11.16 6.22
CA LEU A 579 16.99 -10.18 6.29
C LEU A 579 17.34 -9.71 4.88
N VAL A 580 17.22 -8.41 4.63
CA VAL A 580 17.59 -7.80 3.36
C VAL A 580 19.10 -7.88 3.15
N VAL A 581 19.53 -8.42 2.01
CA VAL A 581 20.92 -8.38 1.54
C VAL A 581 21.12 -7.19 0.60
N GLU A 582 20.13 -6.94 -0.27
CA GLU A 582 20.09 -5.84 -1.23
C GLU A 582 18.65 -5.59 -1.64
N ASP A 583 18.17 -4.35 -1.49
CA ASP A 583 16.86 -3.87 -1.97
C ASP A 583 17.01 -2.91 -3.17
N PHE A 584 18.24 -2.58 -3.58
CA PHE A 584 18.56 -1.66 -4.66
C PHE A 584 18.07 -0.21 -4.50
N GLU A 585 17.41 0.12 -3.39
CA GLU A 585 16.78 1.42 -3.17
C GLU A 585 17.76 2.56 -2.84
N SER A 586 18.98 2.22 -2.45
CA SER A 586 19.97 3.23 -2.03
C SER A 586 20.75 3.88 -3.17
N TYR A 587 20.68 3.36 -4.40
CA TYR A 587 21.54 3.79 -5.51
C TYR A 587 21.08 5.09 -6.16
N ASP A 588 22.04 5.93 -6.56
CA ASP A 588 21.77 7.24 -7.16
C ASP A 588 22.81 7.68 -8.20
N ALA A 589 22.53 8.82 -8.83
CA ALA A 589 23.39 9.41 -9.85
C ALA A 589 24.64 10.13 -9.30
N ALA A 590 24.73 10.32 -7.98
CA ALA A 590 25.65 11.23 -7.32
C ALA A 590 26.97 10.55 -6.91
N GLU A 591 27.07 10.05 -5.68
CA GLU A 591 28.27 9.36 -5.17
C GLU A 591 28.01 7.88 -4.88
N ASN A 592 26.81 7.37 -5.18
CA ASN A 592 26.40 5.98 -4.93
C ASN A 592 25.86 5.31 -6.21
N GLN A 593 26.58 5.40 -7.33
CA GLN A 593 26.17 4.68 -8.54
C GLN A 593 26.30 3.17 -8.34
N ILE A 594 25.33 2.42 -8.87
CA ILE A 594 25.19 0.97 -8.64
C ILE A 594 26.46 0.15 -8.95
N TRP A 595 27.24 0.50 -9.98
CA TRP A 595 28.47 -0.22 -10.35
C TRP A 595 29.65 0.00 -9.39
N PHE A 596 29.57 0.96 -8.46
CA PHE A 596 30.55 1.10 -7.38
C PHE A 596 30.44 -0.05 -6.38
N THR A 597 29.23 -0.58 -6.21
CA THR A 597 28.95 -1.69 -5.30
C THR A 597 28.89 -3.03 -6.04
N TRP A 598 28.23 -3.06 -7.20
CA TRP A 598 28.09 -4.25 -8.04
C TRP A 598 29.13 -4.23 -9.17
N HIS A 599 30.22 -4.97 -8.97
CA HIS A 599 31.34 -5.04 -9.90
C HIS A 599 31.06 -5.93 -11.10
N ASP A 600 31.09 -5.33 -12.28
CA ASP A 600 30.74 -5.95 -13.57
C ASP A 600 31.96 -6.17 -14.49
N GLY A 601 31.70 -6.48 -15.77
CA GLY A 601 32.73 -6.69 -16.79
C GLY A 601 33.35 -5.42 -17.37
N LEU A 602 32.74 -4.25 -17.19
CA LEU A 602 33.23 -2.96 -17.72
C LEU A 602 34.18 -2.27 -16.75
N GLY A 603 33.83 -2.27 -15.47
CA GLY A 603 34.50 -1.48 -14.45
C GLY A 603 34.24 0.02 -14.56
N PHE A 604 34.90 0.80 -13.72
CA PHE A 604 34.71 2.25 -13.60
C PHE A 604 35.99 2.99 -13.18
N GLY A 605 35.97 4.31 -13.35
CA GLY A 605 37.06 5.19 -12.95
C GLY A 605 38.25 5.22 -13.92
N VAL A 606 39.32 5.91 -13.51
CA VAL A 606 40.51 6.12 -14.33
C VAL A 606 41.68 5.31 -13.78
N PRO A 607 42.38 4.49 -14.59
CA PRO A 607 43.51 3.70 -14.12
C PRO A 607 44.52 4.53 -13.29
N GLY A 608 44.72 4.14 -12.03
CA GLY A 608 45.63 4.81 -11.10
C GLY A 608 44.98 5.78 -10.10
N THR A 609 43.65 5.95 -10.12
CA THR A 609 42.90 6.60 -9.02
C THR A 609 42.55 5.59 -7.92
N PRO A 610 42.34 6.00 -6.66
CA PRO A 610 41.98 5.10 -5.55
C PRO A 610 40.75 4.24 -5.86
N ASP A 611 39.74 4.81 -6.51
CA ASP A 611 38.44 4.15 -6.76
C ASP A 611 38.38 3.52 -8.17
N PHE A 612 39.51 3.16 -8.76
CA PHE A 612 39.51 2.53 -10.08
C PHE A 612 39.24 1.02 -9.98
N PHE A 613 38.23 0.55 -10.69
CA PHE A 613 37.98 -0.87 -10.91
C PHE A 613 38.04 -1.19 -12.42
N GLY A 614 38.88 -2.12 -12.82
CA GLY A 614 39.15 -2.41 -14.25
C GLY A 614 38.15 -3.35 -14.93
N GLY A 615 37.09 -3.75 -14.23
CA GLY A 615 36.15 -4.79 -14.67
C GLY A 615 36.66 -6.19 -14.35
N ASN A 616 35.72 -7.13 -14.18
CA ASN A 616 36.00 -8.55 -13.92
C ASN A 616 36.28 -9.38 -15.20
N GLY A 617 36.27 -8.74 -16.38
CA GLY A 617 36.57 -9.35 -17.67
C GLY A 617 35.43 -10.19 -18.28
N THR A 618 34.23 -10.15 -17.69
CA THR A 618 33.05 -10.87 -18.18
C THR A 618 32.24 -10.04 -19.18
N GLY A 619 31.18 -10.63 -19.72
CA GLY A 619 30.23 -9.99 -20.61
C GLY A 619 29.23 -9.04 -19.94
N ALA A 620 29.24 -8.96 -18.60
CA ALA A 620 28.29 -8.19 -17.81
C ALA A 620 28.51 -6.67 -17.89
N ALA A 621 27.40 -5.93 -17.84
CA ALA A 621 27.38 -4.49 -17.56
C ALA A 621 26.20 -4.17 -16.64
N VAL A 622 26.46 -3.60 -15.47
CA VAL A 622 25.45 -3.20 -14.49
C VAL A 622 25.09 -1.73 -14.68
N GLY A 623 23.82 -1.40 -14.52
CA GLY A 623 23.30 -0.06 -14.63
C GLY A 623 22.83 0.29 -16.05
N ASP A 624 22.07 1.37 -16.16
CA ASP A 624 21.56 1.91 -17.41
C ASP A 624 21.89 3.40 -17.54
N GLU A 625 22.86 3.75 -18.38
CA GLU A 625 23.26 5.15 -18.62
C GLU A 625 22.16 6.03 -19.24
N THR A 626 21.03 5.45 -19.64
CA THR A 626 19.89 6.18 -20.18
C THR A 626 18.89 6.65 -19.11
N THR A 627 18.99 6.13 -17.88
CA THR A 627 18.19 6.59 -16.74
C THR A 627 18.97 7.59 -15.90
N ALA A 628 18.25 8.41 -15.14
CA ALA A 628 18.89 9.44 -14.31
C ALA A 628 19.66 8.82 -13.13
N SER A 629 19.12 7.77 -12.52
CA SER A 629 19.68 7.04 -11.36
C SER A 629 20.69 5.96 -11.75
N PHE A 630 20.79 5.62 -13.03
CA PHE A 630 21.47 4.43 -13.53
C PHE A 630 20.82 3.08 -13.16
N THR A 631 19.70 3.11 -12.46
CA THR A 631 18.86 1.95 -12.14
C THR A 631 17.62 1.92 -13.04
N GLU A 632 16.87 0.82 -13.02
CA GLU A 632 15.60 0.70 -13.71
C GLU A 632 14.46 1.11 -12.78
N GLN A 633 13.60 2.04 -13.19
CA GLN A 633 12.58 2.66 -12.34
C GLN A 633 11.14 2.36 -12.81
N THR A 634 10.99 1.55 -13.87
CA THR A 634 9.68 1.17 -14.43
C THR A 634 9.44 -0.33 -14.39
N ILE A 635 10.50 -1.13 -14.44
CA ILE A 635 10.46 -2.59 -14.24
C ILE A 635 11.05 -2.85 -12.86
N VAL A 636 10.19 -2.83 -11.84
CA VAL A 636 10.54 -2.92 -10.41
C VAL A 636 9.66 -3.99 -9.75
N HIS A 637 10.19 -4.75 -8.80
CA HIS A 637 9.44 -5.75 -8.03
C HIS A 637 8.92 -5.12 -6.73
N GLY A 638 9.83 -4.58 -5.92
CA GLY A 638 9.56 -3.89 -4.66
C GLY A 638 10.22 -2.51 -4.66
N GLY A 639 9.72 -1.57 -3.86
CA GLY A 639 10.31 -0.24 -3.77
C GLY A 639 10.17 0.60 -5.04
N SER A 640 11.22 1.31 -5.43
CA SER A 640 11.24 2.32 -6.49
C SER A 640 12.20 1.99 -7.64
N GLN A 641 13.10 1.02 -7.47
CA GLN A 641 14.12 0.72 -8.48
C GLN A 641 14.68 -0.70 -8.41
N SER A 642 15.01 -1.26 -9.57
CA SER A 642 15.70 -2.56 -9.69
C SER A 642 17.06 -2.44 -10.37
N MET A 643 17.91 -3.46 -10.26
CA MET A 643 19.20 -3.53 -10.95
C MET A 643 19.04 -4.01 -12.40
N PRO A 644 19.33 -3.16 -13.41
CA PRO A 644 19.50 -3.62 -14.78
C PRO A 644 20.89 -4.26 -14.96
N LEU A 645 20.93 -5.49 -15.46
CA LEU A 645 22.13 -6.23 -15.82
C LEU A 645 22.10 -6.64 -17.29
N SER A 646 22.93 -6.01 -18.12
CA SER A 646 23.17 -6.48 -19.48
C SER A 646 24.16 -7.64 -19.48
N TYR A 647 23.87 -8.71 -20.24
CA TYR A 647 24.77 -9.86 -20.42
C TYR A 647 25.13 -10.07 -21.89
N ASN A 648 26.36 -10.50 -22.15
CA ASN A 648 26.82 -10.89 -23.48
C ASN A 648 27.91 -11.96 -23.41
N ASN A 649 27.47 -13.22 -23.52
CA ASN A 649 28.31 -14.41 -23.39
C ASN A 649 29.12 -14.72 -24.66
N ASN A 650 29.15 -13.81 -25.63
CA ASN A 650 30.00 -13.88 -26.83
C ASN A 650 30.67 -12.52 -27.14
N LYS A 651 30.80 -11.65 -26.13
CA LYS A 651 31.47 -10.36 -26.26
C LYS A 651 32.95 -10.57 -26.55
N GLN A 652 33.43 -9.98 -27.65
CA GLN A 652 34.83 -10.11 -28.05
C GLN A 652 35.76 -9.60 -26.95
N GLY A 653 36.67 -10.45 -26.47
CA GLY A 653 37.64 -10.11 -25.43
C GLY A 653 37.14 -10.36 -24.00
N ALA A 654 35.90 -10.82 -23.82
CA ALA A 654 35.35 -11.26 -22.54
C ALA A 654 35.46 -12.79 -22.37
N LEU A 655 35.15 -13.28 -21.16
CA LEU A 655 35.30 -14.68 -20.76
C LEU A 655 34.18 -15.62 -21.22
N ASN A 656 33.29 -15.20 -22.14
CA ASN A 656 32.13 -15.95 -22.63
C ASN A 656 31.11 -16.39 -21.54
N TYR A 657 31.05 -15.64 -20.45
CA TYR A 657 29.96 -15.64 -19.48
C TYR A 657 29.83 -14.21 -18.95
N SER A 658 28.73 -13.90 -18.28
CA SER A 658 28.47 -12.57 -17.70
C SER A 658 28.23 -12.73 -16.20
N GLU A 659 28.89 -11.92 -15.39
CA GLU A 659 28.76 -11.99 -13.93
C GLU A 659 28.91 -10.59 -13.34
N THR A 660 28.06 -10.25 -12.38
CA THR A 660 28.26 -9.12 -11.49
C THR A 660 28.38 -9.63 -10.05
N SER A 661 29.18 -8.95 -9.23
CA SER A 661 29.43 -9.37 -7.84
C SER A 661 29.52 -8.19 -6.90
N ARG A 662 29.05 -8.38 -5.67
CA ARG A 662 29.14 -7.43 -4.56
C ARG A 662 29.85 -8.09 -3.37
N THR A 663 30.71 -7.31 -2.69
CA THR A 663 31.29 -7.71 -1.40
C THR A 663 30.35 -7.28 -0.27
N LEU A 664 30.16 -8.14 0.74
CA LEU A 664 29.29 -7.89 1.87
C LEU A 664 30.08 -7.25 3.04
N ASP A 665 29.66 -6.05 3.43
CA ASP A 665 30.26 -5.31 4.54
C ASP A 665 29.64 -5.67 5.91
N SER A 666 28.43 -6.22 5.90
CA SER A 666 27.66 -6.67 7.07
C SER A 666 26.86 -7.94 6.73
N GLN A 667 26.18 -8.53 7.73
CA GLN A 667 25.28 -9.67 7.53
C GLN A 667 25.94 -10.86 6.83
N ARG A 668 27.12 -11.25 7.33
CA ARG A 668 27.98 -12.31 6.76
C ARG A 668 27.71 -13.69 7.34
N ASP A 669 26.98 -13.77 8.45
CA ASP A 669 26.56 -15.03 9.06
C ASP A 669 25.15 -15.39 8.60
N TRP A 670 25.06 -16.23 7.57
CA TRP A 670 23.81 -16.71 6.99
C TRP A 670 23.33 -18.00 7.65
N THR A 671 23.79 -18.29 8.88
CA THR A 671 23.26 -19.37 9.73
C THR A 671 22.56 -18.84 10.98
N ALA A 672 22.68 -17.53 11.25
CA ALA A 672 22.05 -16.89 12.39
C ALA A 672 20.53 -16.78 12.18
N ARG A 673 19.78 -16.64 13.28
CA ARG A 673 18.37 -16.25 13.28
C ARG A 673 17.43 -17.22 12.51
N GLY A 674 17.84 -18.48 12.38
CA GLY A 674 17.06 -19.51 11.69
C GLY A 674 17.11 -19.46 10.16
N VAL A 675 18.00 -18.64 9.56
CA VAL A 675 18.17 -18.53 8.10
C VAL A 675 18.52 -19.89 7.48
N GLY A 676 17.87 -20.22 6.36
CA GLY A 676 18.13 -21.43 5.56
C GLY A 676 18.00 -21.23 4.05
N GLU A 677 17.44 -20.12 3.59
CA GLU A 677 17.14 -19.87 2.18
C GLU A 677 17.65 -18.49 1.74
N LEU A 678 18.19 -18.41 0.52
CA LEU A 678 18.45 -17.17 -0.21
C LEU A 678 17.34 -16.99 -1.25
N SER A 679 16.70 -15.83 -1.25
CA SER A 679 15.74 -15.41 -2.27
C SER A 679 16.36 -14.31 -3.15
N ILE A 680 16.13 -14.42 -4.46
CA ILE A 680 16.52 -13.42 -5.46
C ILE A 680 15.34 -13.22 -6.39
N TRP A 681 14.79 -12.00 -6.48
CA TRP A 681 13.80 -11.69 -7.51
C TRP A 681 14.48 -11.33 -8.83
N PHE A 682 13.98 -11.89 -9.93
CA PHE A 682 14.53 -11.63 -11.24
C PHE A 682 13.44 -11.53 -12.32
N ARG A 683 13.78 -10.82 -13.39
CA ARG A 683 12.98 -10.70 -14.60
C ARG A 683 13.87 -10.48 -15.81
N GLY A 684 13.54 -11.09 -16.93
CA GLY A 684 14.19 -10.91 -18.22
C GLY A 684 13.28 -10.24 -19.25
N TYR A 685 13.69 -10.31 -20.52
CA TYR A 685 12.83 -10.03 -21.66
C TYR A 685 12.46 -11.33 -22.36
N PRO A 686 11.34 -11.38 -23.11
CA PRO A 686 10.95 -12.58 -23.82
C PRO A 686 12.00 -13.01 -24.86
N GLY A 687 11.92 -14.27 -25.30
CA GLY A 687 12.74 -14.76 -26.39
C GLY A 687 12.46 -14.06 -27.72
N ALA A 688 13.49 -13.90 -28.56
CA ALA A 688 13.32 -13.34 -29.89
C ALA A 688 12.36 -14.20 -30.75
N VAL A 689 11.26 -13.60 -31.20
CA VAL A 689 10.25 -14.22 -32.07
C VAL A 689 10.70 -14.26 -33.54
N GLY A 690 11.53 -13.29 -33.94
CA GLY A 690 11.99 -13.15 -35.31
C GLY A 690 12.93 -14.26 -35.75
N SER A 691 12.64 -14.89 -36.90
CA SER A 691 13.46 -15.98 -37.44
C SER A 691 13.68 -15.87 -38.94
N PHE A 692 14.73 -16.53 -39.42
CA PHE A 692 15.05 -16.63 -40.84
C PHE A 692 15.50 -18.04 -41.18
N THR A 693 14.76 -18.72 -42.06
CA THR A 693 15.10 -20.06 -42.55
C THR A 693 15.12 -20.09 -44.08
N GLU A 694 16.12 -20.76 -44.65
CA GLU A 694 16.16 -21.06 -46.08
C GLU A 694 15.77 -22.53 -46.30
N GLY A 695 14.64 -22.76 -46.98
CA GLY A 695 14.15 -24.12 -47.22
C GLY A 695 12.88 -24.16 -48.04
N PRO A 696 12.88 -24.73 -49.27
CA PRO A 696 14.03 -25.20 -50.07
C PRO A 696 14.95 -24.06 -50.55
N VAL A 697 16.15 -24.40 -51.05
CA VAL A 697 17.18 -23.42 -51.51
C VAL A 697 16.58 -22.36 -52.45
N GLY A 698 16.78 -21.09 -52.12
CA GLY A 698 16.22 -19.94 -52.85
C GLY A 698 14.81 -19.50 -52.42
N THR A 699 14.22 -20.17 -51.43
CA THR A 699 13.00 -19.75 -50.71
C THR A 699 13.34 -19.47 -49.26
N PHE A 700 12.92 -18.32 -48.76
CA PHE A 700 13.17 -17.85 -47.40
C PHE A 700 11.86 -17.68 -46.66
N THR A 701 11.73 -18.32 -45.50
CA THR A 701 10.65 -18.05 -44.56
C THR A 701 11.19 -17.16 -43.46
N VAL A 702 10.49 -16.05 -43.22
CA VAL A 702 10.82 -15.07 -42.19
C VAL A 702 9.64 -14.97 -41.25
N THR A 703 9.89 -15.06 -39.94
CA THR A 703 8.91 -14.67 -38.92
C THR A 703 9.35 -13.36 -38.29
N ALA A 704 8.39 -12.55 -37.87
CA ALA A 704 8.66 -11.30 -37.15
C ALA A 704 7.46 -10.91 -36.29
N GLU A 705 7.73 -10.11 -35.27
CA GLU A 705 6.72 -9.30 -34.60
C GLU A 705 7.04 -7.80 -34.76
N GLY A 706 6.26 -6.95 -34.10
CA GLY A 706 6.57 -5.54 -33.90
C GLY A 706 5.44 -4.59 -34.27
N ALA A 707 5.40 -3.44 -33.58
CA ALA A 707 4.31 -2.47 -33.70
C ALA A 707 4.22 -1.82 -35.09
N ASP A 708 5.34 -1.33 -35.64
CA ASP A 708 5.42 -0.85 -37.03
C ASP A 708 6.86 -0.47 -37.41
N ILE A 709 7.12 -0.36 -38.72
CA ILE A 709 8.20 0.41 -39.31
C ILE A 709 7.63 1.78 -39.68
N TRP A 710 7.54 2.76 -38.78
CA TRP A 710 6.98 4.09 -39.14
C TRP A 710 7.43 5.26 -38.24
N ASN A 711 7.09 5.21 -36.95
CA ASN A 711 7.35 6.28 -35.96
C ASN A 711 8.85 6.47 -35.70
N GLN A 712 9.25 7.18 -34.65
CA GLN A 712 10.66 7.54 -34.42
C GLN A 712 11.59 6.32 -34.23
N ALA A 713 11.03 5.16 -33.87
CA ALA A 713 11.69 3.87 -33.77
C ALA A 713 10.89 2.80 -34.55
N ASP A 714 11.59 1.93 -35.27
CA ASP A 714 11.02 0.81 -36.01
C ASP A 714 11.04 -0.47 -35.17
N GLN A 715 9.99 -1.29 -35.28
CA GLN A 715 9.88 -2.63 -34.71
C GLN A 715 9.58 -3.68 -35.78
N PHE A 716 10.58 -4.51 -36.13
CA PHE A 716 10.50 -5.50 -37.22
C PHE A 716 11.68 -6.48 -37.21
N HIS A 717 11.58 -7.59 -37.97
CA HIS A 717 12.71 -8.49 -38.24
C HIS A 717 13.41 -8.14 -39.55
N TYR A 718 14.75 -8.05 -39.53
CA TYR A 718 15.56 -7.70 -40.68
C TYR A 718 16.54 -8.81 -41.05
N VAL A 719 16.48 -9.28 -42.31
CA VAL A 719 17.42 -10.25 -42.88
C VAL A 719 18.32 -9.56 -43.88
N TYR A 720 19.62 -9.41 -43.60
CA TYR A 720 20.46 -8.43 -44.28
C TYR A 720 21.87 -8.92 -44.65
N LYS A 721 22.47 -8.12 -45.54
CA LYS A 721 23.89 -8.10 -45.89
C LYS A 721 24.40 -6.66 -45.95
N GLN A 722 25.70 -6.48 -46.03
CA GLN A 722 26.30 -5.15 -46.16
C GLN A 722 26.48 -4.76 -47.62
N LEU A 723 26.07 -3.55 -48.00
CA LEU A 723 26.26 -2.93 -49.31
C LEU A 723 27.20 -1.72 -49.19
N THR A 724 28.20 -1.64 -50.07
CA THR A 724 29.00 -0.42 -50.24
C THR A 724 28.78 0.23 -51.61
N GLY A 725 28.38 1.50 -51.61
CA GLY A 725 28.12 2.29 -52.82
C GLY A 725 26.76 1.97 -53.45
N VAL A 726 26.77 1.79 -54.78
CA VAL A 726 25.56 1.52 -55.58
C VAL A 726 25.16 0.05 -55.52
N GLY A 727 23.86 -0.21 -55.59
CA GLY A 727 23.34 -1.58 -55.59
C GLY A 727 21.83 -1.62 -55.60
N SER A 728 21.28 -2.82 -55.74
CA SER A 728 19.85 -3.07 -55.67
C SER A 728 19.57 -4.42 -55.04
N ILE A 729 18.36 -4.59 -54.52
CA ILE A 729 17.82 -5.89 -54.14
C ILE A 729 16.45 -6.08 -54.79
N ILE A 730 16.18 -7.30 -55.24
CA ILE A 730 14.87 -7.75 -55.67
C ILE A 730 14.45 -8.94 -54.82
N ALA A 731 13.15 -9.09 -54.60
CA ALA A 731 12.56 -10.28 -54.02
C ALA A 731 11.15 -10.49 -54.58
N ARG A 732 10.73 -11.75 -54.70
CA ARG A 732 9.31 -12.11 -54.85
C ARG A 732 8.77 -12.37 -53.46
N VAL A 733 7.83 -11.56 -53.00
CA VAL A 733 7.05 -11.87 -51.79
C VAL A 733 6.02 -12.89 -52.23
N GLU A 734 6.13 -14.13 -51.76
CA GLU A 734 5.20 -15.21 -52.07
C GLU A 734 3.93 -15.12 -51.21
N SER A 735 4.10 -14.81 -49.92
CA SER A 735 3.02 -14.59 -48.95
C SER A 735 3.47 -13.64 -47.84
N VAL A 736 2.50 -13.01 -47.20
CA VAL A 736 2.63 -12.33 -45.91
C VAL A 736 1.30 -12.54 -45.16
N GLU A 737 1.39 -12.96 -43.91
CA GLU A 737 0.25 -13.24 -43.06
C GLU A 737 -0.54 -11.96 -42.72
N LEU A 738 -1.87 -12.07 -42.62
CA LEU A 738 -2.75 -10.96 -42.26
C LEU A 738 -2.85 -10.83 -40.73
N THR A 739 -1.75 -10.42 -40.10
CA THR A 739 -1.74 -10.03 -38.67
C THR A 739 -2.30 -8.63 -38.45
N ASP A 740 -2.14 -7.76 -39.45
CA ASP A 740 -2.78 -6.45 -39.57
C ASP A 740 -2.79 -6.04 -41.06
N VAL A 741 -3.73 -5.18 -41.46
CA VAL A 741 -3.84 -4.71 -42.86
C VAL A 741 -2.59 -3.93 -43.33
N TRP A 742 -1.75 -3.47 -42.41
CA TRP A 742 -0.49 -2.79 -42.60
C TRP A 742 0.74 -3.59 -42.16
N ALA A 743 0.62 -4.90 -41.91
CA ALA A 743 1.79 -5.78 -41.87
C ALA A 743 2.61 -5.62 -43.17
N LYS A 744 3.94 -5.72 -43.10
CA LYS A 744 4.81 -5.34 -44.23
C LYS A 744 5.84 -6.41 -44.49
N ALA A 745 5.85 -6.97 -45.70
CA ALA A 745 6.90 -7.85 -46.18
C ALA A 745 7.55 -7.26 -47.43
N GLY A 746 8.87 -7.11 -47.45
CA GLY A 746 9.53 -6.58 -48.65
C GLY A 746 11.03 -6.41 -48.56
N VAL A 747 11.54 -5.48 -49.37
CA VAL A 747 12.99 -5.20 -49.50
C VAL A 747 13.35 -3.82 -48.96
N MET A 748 14.45 -3.73 -48.22
CA MET A 748 14.90 -2.52 -47.56
C MET A 748 16.42 -2.29 -47.74
N ILE A 749 16.80 -1.02 -47.91
CA ILE A 749 18.16 -0.53 -47.66
C ILE A 749 18.12 0.41 -46.45
N ARG A 750 18.96 0.16 -45.44
CA ARG A 750 18.97 0.86 -44.14
C ARG A 750 20.39 1.27 -43.76
N GLU A 751 20.57 2.46 -43.17
CA GLU A 751 21.91 2.98 -42.84
C GLU A 751 22.58 2.25 -41.67
N THR A 752 21.86 2.04 -40.58
CA THR A 752 22.32 1.37 -39.34
C THR A 752 21.32 0.30 -38.90
N LEU A 753 21.62 -0.44 -37.83
CA LEU A 753 20.70 -1.41 -37.25
C LEU A 753 19.91 -0.84 -36.07
N ASP A 754 20.07 0.45 -35.77
CA ASP A 754 19.33 1.13 -34.71
C ASP A 754 17.88 1.33 -35.11
N ALA A 755 16.94 1.26 -34.15
CA ALA A 755 15.50 1.38 -34.42
C ALA A 755 15.12 2.69 -35.14
N GLY A 756 15.82 3.80 -34.88
CA GLY A 756 15.57 5.10 -35.50
C GLY A 756 16.30 5.38 -36.82
N SER A 757 16.94 4.38 -37.45
CA SER A 757 17.79 4.58 -38.64
C SER A 757 17.04 5.14 -39.86
N VAL A 758 17.76 5.95 -40.64
CA VAL A 758 17.40 6.28 -42.03
C VAL A 758 17.27 5.00 -42.86
N PHE A 759 16.18 4.85 -43.63
CA PHE A 759 15.94 3.70 -44.51
C PHE A 759 15.13 4.06 -45.75
N SER A 760 15.16 3.17 -46.75
CA SER A 760 14.33 3.21 -47.95
C SER A 760 13.89 1.78 -48.30
N ALA A 761 12.58 1.56 -48.47
CA ALA A 761 12.04 0.21 -48.61
C ALA A 761 10.81 0.12 -49.51
N VAL A 762 10.62 -1.05 -50.13
CA VAL A 762 9.40 -1.38 -50.90
C VAL A 762 8.78 -2.63 -50.32
N TYR A 763 7.53 -2.51 -49.89
CA TYR A 763 6.77 -3.57 -49.21
C TYR A 763 5.56 -4.01 -50.00
N ILE A 764 5.08 -5.20 -49.68
CA ILE A 764 3.75 -5.73 -49.97
C ILE A 764 3.06 -5.94 -48.62
N THR A 765 1.79 -5.52 -48.56
CA THR A 765 0.90 -5.76 -47.42
C THR A 765 0.05 -7.02 -47.66
N PRO A 766 -0.60 -7.59 -46.64
CA PRO A 766 -1.32 -8.85 -46.77
C PRO A 766 -2.50 -8.81 -47.73
N THR A 767 -3.01 -10.00 -48.00
CA THR A 767 -4.20 -10.20 -48.82
C THR A 767 -5.34 -10.61 -47.91
N ASN A 768 -6.51 -9.97 -48.07
CA ASN A 768 -7.73 -10.36 -47.37
C ASN A 768 -8.11 -11.82 -47.70
N ALA A 769 -8.92 -12.43 -46.85
CA ALA A 769 -9.41 -13.80 -47.06
C ALA A 769 -10.14 -14.00 -48.40
N ASP A 770 -10.73 -12.95 -48.96
CA ASP A 770 -11.40 -12.95 -50.27
C ASP A 770 -10.45 -12.80 -51.48
N GLY A 771 -9.15 -12.74 -51.24
CA GLY A 771 -8.11 -12.58 -52.26
C GLY A 771 -7.90 -11.14 -52.72
N THR A 772 -8.56 -10.16 -52.10
CA THR A 772 -8.34 -8.74 -52.39
C THR A 772 -7.14 -8.19 -51.62
N PRO A 773 -6.38 -7.24 -52.19
CA PRO A 773 -5.26 -6.61 -51.49
C PRO A 773 -5.79 -5.71 -50.36
N THR A 774 -5.06 -5.64 -49.23
CA THR A 774 -5.35 -4.67 -48.17
C THR A 774 -4.90 -3.27 -48.62
N ASN A 775 -3.60 -3.01 -48.54
CA ASN A 775 -2.98 -1.74 -48.90
C ASN A 775 -2.01 -1.88 -50.07
N GLY A 776 -1.87 -3.07 -50.64
CA GLY A 776 -1.03 -3.40 -51.78
C GLY A 776 0.46 -3.10 -51.60
N CYS A 777 1.12 -2.66 -52.68
CA CYS A 777 2.56 -2.37 -52.68
C CYS A 777 2.83 -0.93 -52.22
N ARG A 778 3.83 -0.73 -51.36
CA ARG A 778 4.17 0.59 -50.78
C ARG A 778 5.64 0.91 -50.87
N PHE A 779 5.97 2.13 -51.27
CA PHE A 779 7.30 2.71 -51.16
C PHE A 779 7.33 3.62 -49.94
N GLN A 780 8.21 3.31 -49.00
CA GLN A 780 8.36 4.00 -47.73
C GLN A 780 9.83 4.33 -47.43
N GLY A 781 10.06 5.37 -46.63
CA GLY A 781 11.39 5.70 -46.16
C GLY A 781 11.42 6.74 -45.05
N ARG A 782 12.55 6.77 -44.35
CA ARG A 782 12.89 7.74 -43.31
C ARG A 782 14.04 8.60 -43.79
N THR A 783 13.90 9.93 -43.71
CA THR A 783 14.88 10.87 -44.28
C THR A 783 15.92 11.38 -43.26
N ALA A 784 15.64 11.24 -41.96
CA ALA A 784 16.53 11.64 -40.88
C ALA A 784 16.46 10.65 -39.71
N THR A 785 17.61 10.40 -39.07
CA THR A 785 17.68 9.55 -37.87
C THR A 785 16.75 10.07 -36.78
N GLY A 786 15.93 9.19 -36.21
CA GLY A 786 14.96 9.51 -35.14
C GLY A 786 13.75 10.36 -35.57
N GLY A 787 13.64 10.82 -36.83
CA GLY A 787 12.45 11.51 -37.32
C GLY A 787 11.47 10.54 -37.98
N SER A 788 10.14 10.76 -37.93
CA SER A 788 9.14 9.82 -38.49
C SER A 788 9.33 9.47 -39.97
N ALA A 789 8.99 8.23 -40.33
CA ALA A 789 8.97 7.77 -41.71
C ALA A 789 7.80 8.40 -42.49
N THR A 790 7.92 8.35 -43.81
CA THR A 790 6.90 8.79 -44.76
C THR A 790 6.79 7.77 -45.89
N SER A 791 5.69 7.83 -46.64
CA SER A 791 5.45 6.89 -47.73
C SER A 791 4.82 7.57 -48.95
N ASP A 792 4.62 6.79 -50.00
CA ASP A 792 3.79 7.17 -51.14
C ASP A 792 2.31 7.42 -50.83
N SER A 793 1.86 7.23 -49.58
CA SER A 793 0.50 7.54 -49.11
C SER A 793 0.42 8.78 -48.20
N SER A 794 1.54 9.30 -47.69
CA SER A 794 1.56 10.44 -46.76
C SER A 794 2.87 11.25 -46.84
N PRO A 795 2.84 12.61 -46.83
CA PRO A 795 1.68 13.49 -46.59
C PRO A 795 0.80 13.72 -47.84
N THR A 796 1.14 13.13 -48.98
CA THR A 796 0.34 13.23 -50.22
C THR A 796 0.31 11.89 -50.90
N LEU A 797 -0.89 11.35 -51.13
CA LEU A 797 -1.09 10.09 -51.83
C LEU A 797 -0.67 10.23 -53.30
N VAL A 798 0.41 9.53 -53.66
CA VAL A 798 0.95 9.44 -55.03
C VAL A 798 1.00 7.99 -55.53
N ALA A 799 0.68 7.01 -54.68
CA ALA A 799 0.50 5.62 -55.10
C ALA A 799 -0.62 5.49 -56.14
N THR A 800 -0.39 4.71 -57.19
CA THR A 800 -1.37 4.52 -58.28
C THR A 800 -2.42 3.46 -57.88
N PRO A 801 -3.64 3.50 -58.45
CA PRO A 801 -4.62 2.45 -58.20
C PRO A 801 -4.11 1.04 -58.51
N GLU A 802 -3.25 0.90 -59.53
CA GLU A 802 -2.59 -0.37 -59.84
C GLU A 802 -1.68 -0.83 -58.70
N GLN A 803 -0.88 0.08 -58.13
CA GLN A 803 0.02 -0.20 -57.02
C GLN A 803 -0.74 -0.61 -55.76
N MET A 804 -1.85 0.07 -55.46
CA MET A 804 -2.72 -0.27 -54.32
C MET A 804 -3.46 -1.61 -54.51
N ALA A 805 -3.59 -2.08 -55.76
CA ALA A 805 -4.27 -3.32 -56.10
C ALA A 805 -3.34 -4.55 -56.17
N ILE A 806 -2.07 -4.42 -55.78
CA ILE A 806 -1.10 -5.52 -55.80
C ILE A 806 -1.29 -6.44 -54.59
N ALA A 807 -1.47 -7.73 -54.80
CA ALA A 807 -1.48 -8.75 -53.75
C ALA A 807 -0.29 -9.72 -53.95
N ALA A 808 0.16 -10.37 -52.87
CA ALA A 808 1.13 -11.46 -52.98
C ALA A 808 0.50 -12.65 -53.74
N PRO A 809 1.26 -13.41 -54.57
CA PRO A 809 2.71 -13.28 -54.77
C PRO A 809 3.10 -12.20 -55.79
N TYR A 810 4.09 -11.35 -55.47
CA TYR A 810 4.51 -10.27 -56.37
C TYR A 810 5.98 -9.85 -56.16
N TRP A 811 6.62 -9.27 -57.19
CA TRP A 811 8.02 -8.84 -57.11
C TRP A 811 8.16 -7.38 -56.71
N VAL A 812 9.10 -7.11 -55.80
CA VAL A 812 9.50 -5.77 -55.36
C VAL A 812 11.00 -5.56 -55.55
N LYS A 813 11.40 -4.30 -55.77
CA LYS A 813 12.78 -3.87 -55.96
C LYS A 813 13.02 -2.53 -55.28
N ILE A 814 14.17 -2.42 -54.61
CA ILE A 814 14.75 -1.13 -54.23
C ILE A 814 16.17 -1.00 -54.81
N GLU A 815 16.49 0.17 -55.35
CA GLU A 815 17.78 0.48 -55.98
C GLU A 815 18.36 1.79 -55.42
N ARG A 816 19.65 1.77 -55.10
CA ARG A 816 20.46 2.94 -54.78
C ARG A 816 21.38 3.27 -55.95
N ASP A 817 21.18 4.42 -56.58
CA ASP A 817 21.91 4.83 -57.77
C ASP A 817 23.25 5.55 -57.47
N VAL A 818 24.00 5.88 -58.52
CA VAL A 818 25.33 6.53 -58.44
C VAL A 818 25.31 7.91 -57.78
N THR A 819 24.15 8.54 -57.68
CA THR A 819 23.96 9.82 -56.98
C THR A 819 23.51 9.63 -55.54
N GLY A 820 23.37 8.39 -55.08
CA GLY A 820 22.85 8.05 -53.75
C GLY A 820 21.33 8.05 -53.66
N ASN A 821 20.61 8.27 -54.76
CA ASN A 821 19.15 8.33 -54.76
C ASN A 821 18.53 6.93 -54.77
N PHE A 822 17.37 6.82 -54.11
CA PHE A 822 16.64 5.56 -53.99
C PHE A 822 15.46 5.48 -54.97
N ARG A 823 15.23 4.29 -55.52
CA ARG A 823 14.16 4.02 -56.50
C ARG A 823 13.45 2.71 -56.17
N GLY A 824 12.16 2.79 -55.90
CA GLY A 824 11.27 1.64 -55.78
C GLY A 824 10.66 1.24 -57.12
N SER A 825 10.52 -0.07 -57.34
CA SER A 825 9.82 -0.64 -58.49
C SER A 825 9.11 -1.94 -58.10
N TYR A 826 8.07 -2.31 -58.84
CA TYR A 826 7.34 -3.57 -58.69
C TYR A 826 7.22 -4.31 -60.04
N SER A 827 7.01 -5.63 -60.01
CA SER A 827 6.87 -6.45 -61.22
C SER A 827 6.00 -7.69 -61.00
N SER A 828 5.17 -8.03 -61.99
CA SER A 828 4.41 -9.29 -61.98
C SER A 828 5.24 -10.51 -62.42
N ASN A 829 6.42 -10.32 -63.01
CA ASN A 829 7.21 -11.40 -63.60
C ASN A 829 8.72 -11.35 -63.30
N GLY A 830 9.18 -10.39 -62.48
CA GLY A 830 10.57 -10.23 -62.07
C GLY A 830 11.52 -9.70 -63.17
N THR A 831 11.03 -9.42 -64.38
CA THR A 831 11.86 -8.97 -65.53
C THR A 831 11.41 -7.63 -66.11
N ALA A 832 10.11 -7.36 -66.17
CA ALA A 832 9.54 -6.08 -66.58
C ALA A 832 9.13 -5.28 -65.34
N TRP A 833 9.85 -4.20 -65.05
CA TRP A 833 9.72 -3.42 -63.83
C TRP A 833 8.95 -2.12 -64.05
N THR A 834 7.89 -1.90 -63.26
CA THR A 834 7.15 -0.64 -63.21
C THR A 834 7.75 0.25 -62.13
N PRO A 835 8.25 1.46 -62.46
CA PRO A 835 8.83 2.36 -61.49
C PRO A 835 7.75 3.04 -60.65
N MET A 836 7.99 3.16 -59.35
CA MET A 836 7.14 3.93 -58.43
C MET A 836 7.47 5.42 -58.54
N VAL A 837 6.44 6.27 -58.40
CA VAL A 837 6.54 7.72 -58.65
C VAL A 837 7.15 8.47 -57.46
N TRP A 838 6.87 8.00 -56.24
CA TRP A 838 7.38 8.61 -55.01
C TRP A 838 8.91 8.50 -54.95
N ARG A 839 9.58 9.64 -54.71
CA ARG A 839 11.05 9.78 -54.76
C ARG A 839 11.53 10.75 -53.67
N PRO A 840 11.57 10.30 -52.40
CA PRO A 840 12.05 11.13 -51.30
C PRO A 840 13.56 11.38 -51.43
N ALA A 841 14.03 12.52 -50.92
CA ALA A 841 15.45 12.81 -50.80
C ALA A 841 16.01 12.15 -49.54
N ILE A 842 16.42 10.88 -49.65
CA ILE A 842 17.02 10.10 -48.55
C ILE A 842 18.53 10.07 -48.74
N SER A 843 19.29 10.49 -47.72
CA SER A 843 20.75 10.47 -47.72
C SER A 843 21.25 9.45 -46.71
N MET A 844 22.16 8.58 -47.13
CA MET A 844 22.84 7.61 -46.27
C MET A 844 24.34 7.57 -46.56
N GLY A 845 25.12 7.09 -45.60
CA GLY A 845 26.55 6.81 -45.73
C GLY A 845 26.90 5.83 -46.87
N PRO A 846 28.18 5.71 -47.24
CA PRO A 846 28.60 4.87 -48.36
C PRO A 846 28.38 3.38 -48.08
N THR A 847 28.41 2.98 -46.82
CA THR A 847 28.21 1.61 -46.35
C THR A 847 26.87 1.54 -45.62
N VAL A 848 26.01 0.62 -46.04
CA VAL A 848 24.62 0.46 -45.57
C VAL A 848 24.29 -1.03 -45.51
N TYR A 849 23.14 -1.38 -44.92
CA TYR A 849 22.57 -2.71 -44.93
C TYR A 849 21.51 -2.84 -46.04
N ILE A 850 21.46 -4.00 -46.69
CA ILE A 850 20.50 -4.32 -47.76
C ILE A 850 19.89 -5.69 -47.50
N GLY A 851 18.56 -5.82 -47.58
CA GLY A 851 17.91 -7.00 -47.05
C GLY A 851 16.40 -7.08 -47.21
N LEU A 852 15.82 -8.10 -46.56
CA LEU A 852 14.39 -8.37 -46.45
C LEU A 852 13.90 -7.88 -45.09
N ALA A 853 12.73 -7.28 -45.05
CA ALA A 853 12.13 -6.75 -43.83
C ALA A 853 10.70 -7.30 -43.67
N LEU A 854 10.37 -7.70 -42.45
CA LEU A 854 9.05 -8.18 -42.05
C LEU A 854 8.62 -7.55 -40.71
N THR A 855 7.42 -6.99 -40.64
CA THR A 855 6.76 -6.57 -39.39
C THR A 855 5.33 -7.10 -39.38
N SER A 856 4.86 -7.54 -38.21
CA SER A 856 3.46 -7.94 -37.99
C SER A 856 2.51 -6.74 -37.93
N HIS A 857 3.04 -5.55 -37.65
CA HIS A 857 2.26 -4.35 -37.36
C HIS A 857 1.28 -4.55 -36.19
N ASN A 858 1.62 -5.47 -35.30
CA ASN A 858 0.85 -5.83 -34.12
C ASN A 858 1.82 -6.43 -33.10
N SER A 859 2.09 -5.68 -32.03
CA SER A 859 3.06 -6.08 -31.00
C SER A 859 2.60 -7.38 -30.31
N GLY A 860 3.52 -8.31 -30.05
CA GLY A 860 3.19 -9.62 -29.46
C GLY A 860 2.54 -10.63 -30.42
N VAL A 861 2.21 -10.25 -31.66
CA VAL A 861 1.69 -11.17 -32.67
C VAL A 861 2.78 -11.52 -33.68
N THR A 862 3.05 -12.82 -33.82
CA THR A 862 3.98 -13.33 -34.84
C THR A 862 3.35 -13.28 -36.23
N CYS A 863 4.06 -12.70 -37.20
CA CYS A 863 3.70 -12.70 -38.61
C CYS A 863 4.72 -13.51 -39.41
N GLU A 864 4.24 -14.37 -40.31
CA GLU A 864 5.08 -15.08 -41.28
C GLU A 864 5.04 -14.42 -42.67
N ALA A 865 6.20 -14.34 -43.34
CA ALA A 865 6.30 -14.06 -44.76
C ALA A 865 7.26 -15.01 -45.48
N VAL A 866 6.87 -15.42 -46.69
CA VAL A 866 7.70 -16.26 -47.55
C VAL A 866 8.22 -15.42 -48.73
N PHE A 867 9.52 -15.46 -48.96
CA PHE A 867 10.21 -14.78 -50.06
C PHE A 867 10.86 -15.80 -50.99
N SER A 868 10.92 -15.50 -52.28
CA SER A 868 11.70 -16.28 -53.25
C SER A 868 12.43 -15.38 -54.23
N GLY A 869 13.40 -15.94 -54.96
CA GLY A 869 14.06 -15.25 -56.06
C GLY A 869 14.88 -14.02 -55.62
N VAL A 870 15.34 -13.99 -54.38
CA VAL A 870 16.08 -12.87 -53.81
C VAL A 870 17.43 -12.71 -54.50
N GLN A 871 17.69 -11.53 -55.08
CA GLN A 871 18.95 -11.23 -55.76
C GLN A 871 19.42 -9.81 -55.46
N THR A 872 20.73 -9.65 -55.30
CA THR A 872 21.37 -8.36 -55.08
C THR A 872 22.32 -7.99 -56.22
N THR A 873 22.55 -6.69 -56.43
CA THR A 873 23.56 -6.15 -57.33
C THR A 873 24.47 -5.16 -56.60
N GLY A 874 25.64 -4.88 -57.17
CA GLY A 874 26.61 -3.96 -56.56
C GLY A 874 27.62 -4.67 -55.64
N THR A 875 28.24 -3.92 -54.75
CA THR A 875 29.25 -4.44 -53.81
C THR A 875 28.58 -4.92 -52.53
N VAL A 876 27.84 -6.04 -52.63
CA VAL A 876 27.20 -6.70 -51.49
C VAL A 876 28.09 -7.82 -50.98
N THR A 877 28.41 -7.81 -49.68
CA THR A 877 29.35 -8.73 -49.04
C THR A 877 28.75 -9.36 -47.78
N GLY A 878 29.28 -10.53 -47.39
CA GLY A 878 28.84 -11.25 -46.19
C GLY A 878 27.86 -12.39 -46.46
N GLN A 879 27.68 -13.25 -45.45
CA GLN A 879 26.57 -14.20 -45.39
C GLN A 879 25.28 -13.46 -44.97
N TRP A 880 24.12 -14.09 -45.17
CA TRP A 880 22.89 -13.55 -44.61
C TRP A 880 22.99 -13.56 -43.08
N GLN A 881 22.63 -12.44 -42.46
CA GLN A 881 22.43 -12.29 -41.03
C GLN A 881 21.00 -11.86 -40.79
N SER A 882 20.47 -12.08 -39.60
CA SER A 882 19.18 -11.52 -39.23
C SER A 882 19.12 -11.11 -37.77
N GLN A 883 18.24 -10.16 -37.46
CA GLN A 883 17.95 -9.74 -36.09
C GLN A 883 16.62 -8.99 -36.04
N ASP A 884 16.04 -8.96 -34.86
CA ASP A 884 14.98 -8.03 -34.54
C ASP A 884 15.54 -6.61 -34.37
N ILE A 885 14.78 -5.63 -34.83
CA ILE A 885 15.09 -4.21 -34.75
C ILE A 885 14.06 -3.57 -33.85
N GLY A 886 14.50 -2.89 -32.78
CA GLY A 886 13.65 -2.13 -31.87
C GLY A 886 12.74 -2.94 -30.95
N LEU A 887 12.88 -4.27 -30.97
CA LEU A 887 12.23 -5.18 -30.02
C LEU A 887 13.21 -5.51 -28.88
N LEU A 888 12.68 -5.58 -27.67
CA LEU A 888 13.42 -5.98 -26.47
C LEU A 888 13.28 -7.49 -26.33
N SER A 889 14.37 -8.23 -26.46
CA SER A 889 14.38 -9.67 -26.34
C SER A 889 15.69 -10.21 -25.80
N ASN A 890 15.62 -11.39 -25.19
CA ASN A 890 16.76 -12.10 -24.63
C ASN A 890 17.06 -13.39 -25.38
N SER A 891 18.35 -13.71 -25.49
CA SER A 891 18.76 -15.07 -25.82
C SER A 891 18.58 -15.98 -24.60
N ALA A 892 18.16 -17.23 -24.80
CA ALA A 892 18.13 -18.20 -23.70
C ALA A 892 19.55 -18.47 -23.18
N GLU A 893 19.76 -18.27 -21.89
CA GLU A 893 21.02 -18.57 -21.19
C GLU A 893 20.71 -19.10 -19.78
N PRO A 894 21.49 -20.07 -19.27
CA PRO A 894 21.36 -20.51 -17.88
C PRO A 894 21.78 -19.37 -16.95
N MET A 895 21.04 -19.19 -15.86
CA MET A 895 21.35 -18.23 -14.81
C MET A 895 21.98 -18.95 -13.61
N TYR A 896 22.86 -18.26 -12.88
CA TYR A 896 23.43 -18.78 -11.64
C TYR A 896 23.61 -17.69 -10.58
N ALA A 897 23.64 -18.13 -9.32
CA ALA A 897 24.03 -17.35 -8.15
C ALA A 897 25.27 -18.01 -7.55
N ALA A 898 26.20 -17.20 -7.07
CA ALA A 898 27.40 -17.67 -6.42
C ALA A 898 27.64 -16.90 -5.14
N ILE A 899 28.14 -17.59 -4.12
CA ILE A 899 28.62 -16.96 -2.90
C ILE A 899 30.03 -17.43 -2.60
N ALA A 900 30.82 -16.58 -1.94
CA ALA A 900 32.17 -16.91 -1.54
C ALA A 900 32.49 -16.48 -0.12
N ASN A 901 33.43 -17.17 0.51
CA ASN A 901 34.02 -16.78 1.79
C ASN A 901 35.23 -15.85 1.60
N SER A 902 35.65 -15.20 2.68
CA SER A 902 36.81 -14.29 2.72
C SER A 902 38.12 -14.94 2.28
N ASN A 903 38.21 -16.26 2.39
CA ASN A 903 39.36 -17.06 1.99
C ASN A 903 39.36 -17.46 0.50
N GLY A 904 38.32 -17.05 -0.25
CA GLY A 904 38.13 -17.33 -1.69
C GLY A 904 37.44 -18.66 -2.02
N THR A 905 36.95 -19.42 -1.03
CA THR A 905 36.15 -20.63 -1.28
C THR A 905 34.77 -20.19 -1.77
N SER A 906 34.31 -20.70 -2.91
CA SER A 906 33.07 -20.29 -3.56
C SER A 906 32.20 -21.48 -3.94
N GLY A 907 30.88 -21.31 -3.86
CA GLY A 907 29.89 -22.25 -4.38
C GLY A 907 29.03 -21.57 -5.44
N VAL A 908 28.53 -22.34 -6.40
CA VAL A 908 27.69 -21.86 -7.51
C VAL A 908 26.44 -22.71 -7.59
N VAL A 909 25.27 -22.08 -7.66
CA VAL A 909 23.98 -22.75 -7.86
C VAL A 909 23.38 -22.23 -9.15
N LEU A 910 22.96 -23.16 -10.02
CA LEU A 910 22.29 -22.85 -11.29
C LEU A 910 20.77 -22.76 -11.04
N HIS A 911 20.11 -21.88 -11.77
CA HIS A 911 18.65 -21.90 -11.87
C HIS A 911 18.21 -23.16 -12.63
N ASP A 912 17.11 -23.78 -12.21
CA ASP A 912 16.63 -25.05 -12.78
C ASP A 912 16.19 -24.91 -14.25
N ASP A 913 15.60 -23.77 -14.61
CA ASP A 913 15.27 -23.43 -15.99
C ASP A 913 16.52 -22.92 -16.76
N PRO A 914 17.01 -23.64 -17.78
CA PRO A 914 18.15 -23.21 -18.61
C PRO A 914 17.84 -22.02 -19.53
N ALA A 915 16.58 -21.59 -19.63
CA ALA A 915 16.13 -20.41 -20.36
C ALA A 915 15.58 -19.32 -19.42
N ALA A 916 15.93 -19.33 -18.13
CA ALA A 916 15.46 -18.36 -17.14
C ALA A 916 15.65 -16.89 -17.55
N THR A 917 16.64 -16.59 -18.40
CA THR A 917 16.82 -15.24 -18.94
C THR A 917 15.67 -14.77 -19.83
N GLN A 918 14.75 -15.64 -20.24
CA GLN A 918 13.59 -15.31 -21.07
C GLN A 918 12.27 -15.17 -20.28
N ILE A 919 12.31 -15.37 -18.96
CA ILE A 919 11.14 -15.20 -18.09
C ILE A 919 10.89 -13.71 -17.93
N ASP A 920 9.83 -13.18 -18.54
CA ASP A 920 9.53 -11.75 -18.65
C ASP A 920 8.54 -11.24 -17.60
N THR A 921 8.28 -12.04 -16.57
CA THR A 921 7.56 -11.71 -15.34
C THR A 921 8.50 -11.78 -14.13
N TRP A 922 8.20 -11.04 -13.07
CA TRP A 922 8.96 -11.15 -11.82
C TRP A 922 8.80 -12.52 -11.22
N THR A 923 9.91 -13.21 -11.01
CA THR A 923 9.94 -14.56 -10.46
C THR A 923 10.89 -14.62 -9.28
N GLU A 924 10.42 -15.22 -8.19
CA GLU A 924 11.25 -15.46 -7.02
C GLU A 924 12.11 -16.69 -7.23
N TRP A 925 13.43 -16.53 -7.16
CA TRP A 925 14.35 -17.64 -7.13
C TRP A 925 14.75 -17.99 -5.69
N ARG A 926 14.16 -19.07 -5.16
CA ARG A 926 14.48 -19.62 -3.84
C ARG A 926 15.62 -20.63 -3.92
N ILE A 927 16.68 -20.39 -3.17
CA ILE A 927 17.89 -21.22 -3.13
C ILE A 927 18.11 -21.73 -1.71
N ASP A 928 18.05 -23.05 -1.53
CA ASP A 928 18.50 -23.70 -0.30
C ASP A 928 20.00 -23.45 -0.08
N LEU A 929 20.35 -22.80 1.02
CA LEU A 929 21.74 -22.46 1.35
C LEU A 929 22.62 -23.71 1.53
N GLN A 930 22.04 -24.87 1.82
CA GLN A 930 22.75 -26.14 1.92
C GLN A 930 23.44 -26.50 0.59
N GLN A 931 22.91 -26.06 -0.56
CA GLN A 931 23.54 -26.28 -1.86
C GLN A 931 24.92 -25.62 -1.99
N PHE A 932 25.13 -24.48 -1.31
CA PHE A 932 26.44 -23.83 -1.24
C PHE A 932 27.34 -24.51 -0.20
N ALA A 933 26.78 -24.89 0.96
CA ALA A 933 27.52 -25.58 2.02
C ALA A 933 28.07 -26.94 1.55
N ASP A 934 27.31 -27.66 0.73
CA ASP A 934 27.73 -28.93 0.11
C ASP A 934 28.93 -28.76 -0.85
N GLN A 935 29.14 -27.55 -1.37
CA GLN A 935 30.30 -27.17 -2.18
C GLN A 935 31.48 -26.66 -1.32
N GLY A 936 31.33 -26.64 0.01
CA GLY A 936 32.36 -26.27 0.96
C GLY A 936 32.35 -24.81 1.41
N VAL A 937 31.32 -24.03 1.06
CA VAL A 937 31.14 -22.66 1.55
C VAL A 937 30.81 -22.69 3.05
N ASN A 938 31.51 -21.88 3.82
CA ASN A 938 31.18 -21.63 5.23
C ASN A 938 30.09 -20.54 5.33
N LEU A 939 28.84 -20.92 5.60
CA LEU A 939 27.72 -19.98 5.68
C LEU A 939 27.83 -18.98 6.85
N THR A 940 28.72 -19.20 7.84
CA THR A 940 28.97 -18.24 8.93
C THR A 940 29.88 -17.06 8.53
N ASP A 941 30.47 -17.09 7.33
CA ASP A 941 31.41 -16.07 6.84
C ASP A 941 31.27 -15.85 5.32
N VAL A 942 30.06 -15.56 4.85
CA VAL A 942 29.82 -15.16 3.45
C VAL A 942 30.39 -13.76 3.23
N ASP A 943 31.31 -13.64 2.27
CA ASP A 943 32.09 -12.43 1.97
C ASP A 943 31.59 -11.71 0.71
N SER A 944 31.07 -12.45 -0.26
CA SER A 944 30.54 -11.87 -1.50
C SER A 944 29.41 -12.70 -2.08
N ILE A 945 28.50 -12.02 -2.76
CA ILE A 945 27.46 -12.60 -3.61
C ILE A 945 27.70 -12.19 -5.07
N ALA A 946 27.41 -13.08 -6.01
CA ALA A 946 27.46 -12.83 -7.43
C ALA A 946 26.26 -13.44 -8.15
N ILE A 947 25.82 -12.76 -9.20
CA ILE A 947 24.75 -13.19 -10.09
C ILE A 947 25.31 -13.19 -11.51
N GLY A 948 25.03 -14.25 -12.28
CA GLY A 948 25.56 -14.37 -13.62
C GLY A 948 24.74 -15.23 -14.56
N THR A 949 25.11 -15.16 -15.84
CA THR A 949 24.54 -15.97 -16.92
C THR A 949 25.64 -16.72 -17.67
N GLY A 950 25.30 -17.89 -18.21
CA GLY A 950 26.22 -18.84 -18.83
C GLY A 950 26.82 -19.83 -17.82
N ASP A 951 27.94 -20.45 -18.17
CA ASP A 951 28.64 -21.42 -17.31
C ASP A 951 30.06 -20.94 -17.01
N LYS A 952 30.27 -20.40 -15.82
CA LYS A 952 31.59 -19.92 -15.35
C LYS A 952 32.61 -21.05 -15.19
N ASN A 953 32.16 -22.27 -14.92
CA ASN A 953 33.04 -23.43 -14.74
C ASN A 953 33.42 -24.08 -16.09
N ASN A 954 32.65 -23.84 -17.15
CA ASN A 954 32.94 -24.27 -18.51
C ASN A 954 32.50 -23.21 -19.56
N PRO A 955 33.21 -22.08 -19.69
CA PRO A 955 32.75 -20.98 -20.53
C PRO A 955 32.71 -21.31 -22.02
N GLN A 956 31.56 -21.08 -22.66
CA GLN A 956 31.33 -21.27 -24.09
C GLN A 956 30.66 -20.04 -24.69
N PRO A 957 30.88 -19.72 -25.98
CA PRO A 957 30.15 -18.63 -26.64
C PRO A 957 28.64 -18.82 -26.51
N GLY A 958 27.96 -17.83 -25.94
CA GLY A 958 26.51 -17.81 -25.73
C GLY A 958 25.82 -16.60 -26.37
N GLY A 959 24.60 -16.34 -25.92
CA GLY A 959 23.76 -15.22 -26.32
C GLY A 959 23.97 -13.95 -25.49
N SER A 960 23.06 -13.01 -25.69
CA SER A 960 23.06 -11.71 -25.01
C SER A 960 21.64 -11.22 -24.74
N GLY A 961 21.51 -10.30 -23.80
CA GLY A 961 20.23 -9.72 -23.39
C GLY A 961 20.38 -8.78 -22.19
N LYS A 962 19.25 -8.41 -21.58
CA LYS A 962 19.19 -7.61 -20.34
C LYS A 962 18.28 -8.32 -19.33
N MET A 963 18.75 -8.39 -18.09
CA MET A 963 18.01 -8.89 -16.93
C MET A 963 17.77 -7.76 -15.94
N PHE A 964 16.78 -7.93 -15.10
CA PHE A 964 16.46 -7.09 -13.96
C PHE A 964 16.49 -7.97 -12.72
N PHE A 965 17.13 -7.49 -11.67
CA PHE A 965 17.19 -8.16 -10.37
C PHE A 965 16.73 -7.19 -9.32
N ASP A 966 15.98 -7.71 -8.37
CA ASP A 966 15.42 -6.94 -7.27
C ASP A 966 15.42 -7.79 -6.00
N ASP A 967 15.21 -7.15 -4.85
CA ASP A 967 14.96 -7.79 -3.55
C ASP A 967 15.74 -9.10 -3.32
N ILE A 968 16.99 -8.98 -2.89
CA ILE A 968 17.80 -10.11 -2.44
C ILE A 968 17.67 -10.21 -0.93
N ALA A 969 17.12 -11.31 -0.43
CA ALA A 969 16.84 -11.49 0.98
C ALA A 969 17.14 -12.91 1.48
N LEU A 970 17.37 -13.03 2.79
CA LEU A 970 17.56 -14.30 3.49
C LEU A 970 16.32 -14.63 4.29
N TYR A 971 15.80 -15.83 4.10
CA TYR A 971 14.62 -16.34 4.80
C TYR A 971 14.98 -17.54 5.68
N PRO A 972 14.17 -17.83 6.73
CA PRO A 972 14.16 -19.17 7.30
C PRO A 972 13.76 -20.19 6.23
N GLU A 973 14.09 -21.47 6.43
CA GLU A 973 13.68 -22.53 5.48
C GLU A 973 12.15 -22.52 5.34
N ARG A 974 11.66 -22.09 4.18
CA ARG A 974 10.24 -22.06 3.87
C ARG A 974 9.85 -23.40 3.24
N PRO A 975 8.62 -23.90 3.47
CA PRO A 975 8.13 -25.05 2.70
C PRO A 975 8.26 -24.74 1.21
N ALA A 976 8.80 -25.70 0.44
CA ALA A 976 8.83 -25.57 -1.02
C ALA A 976 7.41 -25.22 -1.50
N PRO A 977 7.25 -24.25 -2.42
CA PRO A 977 5.97 -23.98 -3.03
C PRO A 977 5.42 -25.31 -3.54
N LEU A 978 4.27 -25.75 -3.01
CA LEU A 978 3.66 -26.97 -3.53
C LEU A 978 3.29 -26.67 -4.98
N PRO A 979 3.66 -27.52 -5.96
CA PRO A 979 3.14 -27.36 -7.31
C PRO A 979 1.62 -27.40 -7.20
N LYS A 980 0.99 -26.32 -7.66
CA LYS A 980 -0.45 -26.13 -7.76
C LYS A 980 -1.05 -27.39 -8.41
N ARG A 981 -1.86 -28.15 -7.69
CA ARG A 981 -2.45 -29.41 -8.19
C ARG A 981 -3.87 -29.15 -8.69
N THR A 982 -4.33 -29.88 -9.69
CA THR A 982 -5.77 -30.03 -9.91
C THR A 982 -6.45 -30.54 -8.63
N ASN A 983 -7.63 -30.01 -8.35
CA ASN A 983 -8.41 -30.07 -7.10
C ASN A 983 -7.95 -29.11 -5.99
N SER A 984 -7.19 -28.06 -6.32
CA SER A 984 -6.85 -26.97 -5.41
C SER A 984 -7.55 -25.68 -5.85
N ILE A 985 -7.88 -24.82 -4.89
CA ILE A 985 -8.37 -23.46 -5.16
C ILE A 985 -7.14 -22.57 -5.39
N PHE A 986 -7.16 -21.79 -6.46
CA PHE A 986 -6.23 -20.71 -6.75
C PHE A 986 -6.89 -19.39 -6.36
N GLU A 987 -6.18 -18.55 -5.62
CA GLU A 987 -6.56 -17.13 -5.53
C GLU A 987 -6.26 -16.48 -6.88
N ALA A 988 -7.17 -15.62 -7.37
CA ALA A 988 -7.07 -15.06 -8.71
C ALA A 988 -5.86 -14.11 -8.84
N GLU A 989 -5.54 -13.40 -7.77
CA GLU A 989 -4.37 -12.53 -7.64
C GLU A 989 -3.06 -13.30 -7.45
N ALA A 990 -3.12 -14.61 -7.22
CA ALA A 990 -1.95 -15.49 -7.15
C ALA A 990 -1.63 -16.16 -8.50
N ALA A 991 -2.11 -15.59 -9.61
CA ALA A 991 -1.78 -16.05 -10.95
C ALA A 991 -0.26 -16.02 -11.19
N ASP A 992 0.27 -17.04 -11.86
CA ASP A 992 1.69 -17.13 -12.22
C ASP A 992 2.06 -16.07 -13.27
N VAL A 993 1.07 -15.59 -14.04
CA VAL A 993 1.17 -14.39 -14.87
C VAL A 993 -0.10 -13.56 -14.68
N ILE A 994 0.05 -12.28 -14.32
CA ILE A 994 -1.02 -11.29 -14.36
C ILE A 994 -0.72 -10.34 -15.52
N GLY A 995 -1.56 -10.36 -16.55
CA GLY A 995 -1.46 -9.43 -17.67
C GLY A 995 -1.49 -7.98 -17.19
N SER A 996 -0.69 -7.11 -17.83
CA SER A 996 -0.40 -5.76 -17.33
C SER A 996 -1.59 -4.80 -17.23
N LEU A 997 -2.75 -5.15 -17.79
CA LEU A 997 -3.97 -4.34 -17.71
C LEU A 997 -4.95 -4.83 -16.64
N TRP A 998 -4.77 -6.03 -16.09
CA TRP A 998 -5.51 -6.46 -14.92
C TRP A 998 -5.14 -5.62 -13.70
N ARG A 999 -6.12 -5.38 -12.84
CA ARG A 999 -5.91 -4.66 -11.58
C ARG A 999 -6.22 -5.57 -10.42
N THR A 1000 -5.45 -5.39 -9.36
CA THR A 1000 -5.61 -6.07 -8.08
C THR A 1000 -6.31 -5.11 -7.13
N HIS A 1001 -7.37 -5.57 -6.47
CA HIS A 1001 -8.22 -4.77 -5.60
C HIS A 1001 -8.29 -5.42 -4.22
N ARG A 1002 -8.19 -4.63 -3.14
CA ARG A 1002 -8.47 -5.13 -1.79
C ARG A 1002 -9.96 -5.05 -1.48
N ASP A 1003 -10.51 -6.15 -0.98
CA ASP A 1003 -11.91 -6.27 -0.58
C ASP A 1003 -12.00 -7.28 0.56
N ALA A 1004 -12.37 -6.86 1.77
CA ALA A 1004 -12.48 -7.75 2.93
C ALA A 1004 -13.50 -8.90 2.74
N THR A 1005 -14.35 -8.83 1.71
CA THR A 1005 -15.33 -9.87 1.37
C THR A 1005 -14.83 -10.90 0.34
N SER A 1006 -13.72 -10.59 -0.35
CA SER A 1006 -12.98 -11.51 -1.24
C SER A 1006 -12.10 -12.48 -0.43
N SER A 1007 -11.69 -13.61 -1.02
CA SER A 1007 -10.71 -14.49 -0.35
C SER A 1007 -9.35 -13.79 -0.29
N GLY A 1008 -8.56 -14.06 0.76
CA GLY A 1008 -7.30 -13.33 0.96
C GLY A 1008 -7.42 -11.81 1.14
N ALA A 1009 -8.63 -11.26 1.23
CA ALA A 1009 -8.95 -9.83 1.17
C ALA A 1009 -8.50 -9.12 -0.13
N THR A 1010 -8.28 -9.87 -1.21
CA THR A 1010 -7.81 -9.34 -2.50
C THR A 1010 -8.48 -10.07 -3.67
N HIS A 1011 -8.76 -9.39 -4.79
CA HIS A 1011 -9.29 -10.00 -6.02
C HIS A 1011 -8.77 -9.29 -7.28
N ILE A 1012 -9.08 -9.85 -8.45
CA ILE A 1012 -8.69 -9.33 -9.75
C ILE A 1012 -9.91 -8.82 -10.55
N GLY A 1013 -9.76 -7.67 -11.19
CA GLY A 1013 -10.84 -7.05 -11.97
C GLY A 1013 -10.36 -6.08 -13.04
N SER A 1014 -11.29 -5.70 -13.91
CA SER A 1014 -11.15 -4.56 -14.81
C SER A 1014 -12.04 -3.40 -14.34
N ASN A 1015 -11.70 -2.16 -14.69
CA ASN A 1015 -12.49 -0.98 -14.31
C ASN A 1015 -13.63 -0.75 -15.29
N ASN A 1016 -14.71 -0.17 -14.78
CA ASN A 1016 -15.79 0.34 -15.62
C ASN A 1016 -15.26 1.39 -16.62
N GLY A 1017 -15.44 1.15 -17.93
CA GLY A 1017 -14.94 2.00 -19.00
C GLY A 1017 -13.64 1.51 -19.66
N ASP A 1018 -13.05 0.40 -19.21
CA ASP A 1018 -11.98 -0.28 -19.96
C ASP A 1018 -12.51 -0.95 -21.24
N GLY A 1019 -13.83 -0.94 -21.45
CA GLY A 1019 -14.53 -1.40 -22.66
C GLY A 1019 -14.74 -2.91 -22.69
N SER A 1020 -15.81 -3.34 -23.35
CA SER A 1020 -16.12 -4.75 -23.55
C SER A 1020 -15.50 -5.24 -24.86
N GLU A 1021 -14.79 -6.36 -24.79
CA GLU A 1021 -14.32 -7.10 -25.96
C GLU A 1021 -15.49 -7.94 -26.49
N GLY A 1022 -15.79 -7.82 -27.78
CA GLY A 1022 -16.87 -8.58 -28.42
C GLY A 1022 -16.52 -10.06 -28.57
N ASP A 1023 -16.79 -10.63 -29.74
CA ASP A 1023 -16.54 -12.06 -30.00
C ASP A 1023 -15.04 -12.43 -30.10
N ALA A 1024 -14.12 -11.50 -29.82
CA ALA A 1024 -12.67 -11.70 -29.88
C ALA A 1024 -12.05 -11.74 -28.48
N ALA A 1025 -11.13 -12.67 -28.25
CA ALA A 1025 -10.41 -12.77 -27.00
C ALA A 1025 -9.41 -11.60 -26.90
N PRO A 1026 -9.21 -11.05 -25.70
CA PRO A 1026 -8.34 -9.90 -25.51
C PRO A 1026 -6.86 -10.29 -25.70
N GLY A 1027 -6.01 -9.28 -25.85
CA GLY A 1027 -4.56 -9.46 -25.90
C GLY A 1027 -3.96 -9.99 -24.60
N VAL A 1028 -2.70 -10.41 -24.65
CA VAL A 1028 -1.94 -10.97 -23.51
C VAL A 1028 -1.95 -10.10 -22.25
N ASP A 1029 -2.10 -8.78 -22.42
CA ASP A 1029 -2.18 -7.81 -21.33
C ASP A 1029 -3.41 -7.99 -20.45
N TRP A 1030 -4.44 -8.70 -20.93
CA TRP A 1030 -5.66 -9.03 -20.20
C TRP A 1030 -5.76 -10.52 -19.89
N VAL A 1031 -4.65 -11.26 -19.84
CA VAL A 1031 -4.64 -12.69 -19.51
C VAL A 1031 -4.08 -12.93 -18.10
N LEU A 1032 -4.82 -13.68 -17.28
CA LEU A 1032 -4.34 -14.33 -16.06
C LEU A 1032 -3.95 -15.76 -16.40
N SER A 1033 -2.77 -16.21 -15.94
CA SER A 1033 -2.31 -17.59 -16.15
C SER A 1033 -2.03 -18.30 -14.85
N TYR A 1034 -2.47 -19.55 -14.74
CA TYR A 1034 -2.25 -20.42 -13.59
C TYR A 1034 -1.64 -21.74 -14.06
N ASP A 1035 -0.42 -22.02 -13.65
CA ASP A 1035 0.25 -23.28 -13.87
C ASP A 1035 -0.22 -24.31 -12.85
N PHE A 1036 -0.56 -25.50 -13.33
CA PHE A 1036 -1.01 -26.58 -12.46
C PHE A 1036 -0.62 -27.96 -13.01
N THR A 1037 -0.52 -28.93 -12.11
CA THR A 1037 -0.33 -30.35 -12.47
C THR A 1037 -1.65 -31.09 -12.42
N ALA A 1038 -1.97 -31.82 -13.49
CA ALA A 1038 -3.15 -32.69 -13.58
C ALA A 1038 -2.77 -34.17 -13.64
N GLU A 1039 -3.61 -35.02 -13.05
CA GLU A 1039 -3.66 -36.44 -13.39
C GLU A 1039 -4.53 -36.67 -14.64
N ALA A 1040 -4.38 -37.81 -15.31
CA ALA A 1040 -5.20 -38.11 -16.48
C ALA A 1040 -6.68 -38.24 -16.10
N GLY A 1041 -7.56 -37.39 -16.64
CA GLY A 1041 -8.95 -37.29 -16.21
C GLY A 1041 -9.78 -36.27 -17.01
N VAL A 1042 -11.03 -36.09 -16.57
CA VAL A 1042 -11.94 -35.05 -17.07
C VAL A 1042 -12.13 -34.04 -15.97
N TYR A 1043 -11.95 -32.77 -16.28
CA TYR A 1043 -11.97 -31.67 -15.33
C TYR A 1043 -12.99 -30.61 -15.73
N LYS A 1044 -13.57 -29.94 -14.74
CA LYS A 1044 -14.32 -28.68 -14.91
C LYS A 1044 -13.62 -27.55 -14.16
N ILE A 1045 -13.99 -26.32 -14.49
CA ILE A 1045 -13.50 -25.12 -13.82
C ILE A 1045 -14.68 -24.45 -13.12
N VAL A 1046 -14.46 -24.00 -11.89
CA VAL A 1046 -15.41 -23.20 -11.11
C VAL A 1046 -14.69 -21.92 -10.71
N ALA A 1047 -15.31 -20.76 -10.90
CA ALA A 1047 -14.73 -19.47 -10.55
C ALA A 1047 -15.62 -18.74 -9.56
N ARG A 1048 -15.02 -18.05 -8.59
CA ARG A 1048 -15.68 -17.13 -7.68
C ARG A 1048 -15.65 -15.75 -8.32
N VAL A 1049 -16.81 -15.25 -8.71
CA VAL A 1049 -16.95 -14.08 -9.58
C VAL A 1049 -18.02 -13.12 -9.08
N ILE A 1050 -17.93 -11.87 -9.55
CA ILE A 1050 -18.98 -10.87 -9.49
C ILE A 1050 -19.22 -10.37 -10.92
N ALA A 1051 -20.47 -10.46 -11.36
CA ALA A 1051 -20.95 -9.83 -12.59
C ALA A 1051 -21.87 -8.66 -12.20
N PRO A 1052 -21.48 -7.39 -12.38
CA PRO A 1052 -22.29 -6.27 -11.88
C PRO A 1052 -23.60 -6.08 -12.66
N THR A 1053 -23.65 -6.47 -13.94
CA THR A 1053 -24.84 -6.33 -14.79
C THR A 1053 -24.98 -7.50 -15.76
N VAL A 1054 -26.15 -7.63 -16.41
CA VAL A 1054 -26.41 -8.62 -17.47
C VAL A 1054 -25.68 -8.34 -18.80
N THR A 1055 -24.86 -7.29 -18.85
CA THR A 1055 -23.99 -6.98 -19.99
C THR A 1055 -22.53 -6.98 -19.61
N ASP A 1056 -22.24 -7.24 -18.33
CA ASP A 1056 -20.92 -7.28 -17.72
C ASP A 1056 -20.81 -8.60 -16.94
N ASP A 1057 -21.06 -9.70 -17.63
CA ASP A 1057 -21.32 -11.02 -17.08
C ASP A 1057 -20.46 -12.13 -17.69
N SER A 1058 -19.26 -11.78 -18.18
CA SER A 1058 -18.46 -12.75 -18.91
C SER A 1058 -16.93 -12.59 -18.86
N PHE A 1059 -16.26 -13.72 -19.09
CA PHE A 1059 -14.81 -13.88 -19.24
C PHE A 1059 -14.47 -14.84 -20.39
N TRP A 1060 -13.23 -14.80 -20.86
CA TRP A 1060 -12.65 -15.82 -21.72
C TRP A 1060 -11.88 -16.83 -20.88
N VAL A 1061 -12.01 -18.13 -21.16
CA VAL A 1061 -11.31 -19.20 -20.41
C VAL A 1061 -10.72 -20.24 -21.37
N ARG A 1062 -9.49 -20.70 -21.13
CA ARG A 1062 -8.91 -21.87 -21.83
C ARG A 1062 -7.89 -22.63 -20.99
N ILE A 1063 -7.61 -23.87 -21.36
CA ILE A 1063 -6.43 -24.61 -20.88
C ILE A 1063 -5.48 -24.78 -22.04
N VAL A 1064 -4.29 -24.19 -21.95
CA VAL A 1064 -3.30 -24.20 -23.02
C VAL A 1064 -2.87 -25.64 -23.33
N GLY A 1065 -3.00 -26.03 -24.59
CA GLY A 1065 -2.66 -27.38 -25.05
C GLY A 1065 -3.71 -28.45 -24.76
N ALA A 1066 -4.90 -28.08 -24.28
CA ALA A 1066 -6.02 -29.00 -24.09
C ALA A 1066 -7.30 -28.49 -24.78
N GLU A 1067 -7.97 -29.37 -25.53
CA GLU A 1067 -9.27 -29.08 -26.14
C GLU A 1067 -10.40 -29.32 -25.11
N SER A 1068 -11.36 -28.39 -25.03
CA SER A 1068 -12.58 -28.60 -24.27
C SER A 1068 -13.43 -29.70 -24.92
N GLN A 1069 -14.11 -30.52 -24.11
CA GLN A 1069 -14.98 -31.60 -24.58
C GLN A 1069 -16.27 -31.06 -25.24
N THR A 1070 -16.67 -29.84 -24.90
CA THR A 1070 -17.94 -29.23 -25.33
C THR A 1070 -17.78 -28.03 -26.27
N HIS A 1071 -16.60 -27.88 -26.91
CA HIS A 1071 -16.21 -26.99 -28.02
C HIS A 1071 -15.62 -25.62 -27.63
N GLU A 1072 -14.71 -25.15 -28.50
CA GLU A 1072 -14.18 -23.78 -28.55
C GLU A 1072 -15.26 -22.81 -29.06
N ASP A 1073 -15.09 -21.53 -28.75
CA ASP A 1073 -15.92 -20.46 -29.27
C ASP A 1073 -15.99 -20.51 -30.82
N PRO A 1074 -17.19 -20.53 -31.42
CA PRO A 1074 -17.37 -20.70 -32.86
C PRO A 1074 -16.84 -19.52 -33.68
N ASP A 1075 -16.73 -18.34 -33.08
CA ASP A 1075 -16.18 -17.14 -33.69
C ASP A 1075 -14.66 -17.04 -33.54
N GLN A 1076 -14.03 -17.92 -32.72
CA GLN A 1076 -12.58 -18.05 -32.56
C GLN A 1076 -12.03 -19.48 -32.73
N PRO A 1077 -12.20 -20.10 -33.92
CA PRO A 1077 -11.80 -21.48 -34.15
C PRO A 1077 -10.28 -21.68 -34.06
N GLY A 1078 -9.84 -22.67 -33.28
CA GLY A 1078 -8.46 -23.13 -33.14
C GLY A 1078 -7.64 -22.44 -32.04
N THR A 1079 -8.28 -21.62 -31.19
CA THR A 1079 -7.61 -20.83 -30.15
C THR A 1079 -7.68 -21.45 -28.75
N GLY A 1080 -8.54 -22.45 -28.55
CA GLY A 1080 -8.86 -23.03 -27.25
C GLY A 1080 -9.80 -22.20 -26.38
N TRP A 1081 -10.13 -20.97 -26.76
CA TRP A 1081 -10.94 -20.06 -25.94
C TRP A 1081 -12.40 -20.49 -25.87
N VAL A 1082 -12.94 -20.34 -24.67
CA VAL A 1082 -14.33 -20.60 -24.33
C VAL A 1082 -14.89 -19.32 -23.73
N MET A 1083 -16.05 -18.90 -24.21
CA MET A 1083 -16.80 -17.78 -23.66
C MET A 1083 -17.54 -18.23 -22.40
N PHE A 1084 -17.04 -17.84 -21.23
CA PHE A 1084 -17.72 -18.00 -19.96
C PHE A 1084 -18.68 -16.82 -19.79
N ASN A 1085 -19.98 -16.99 -20.00
CA ASN A 1085 -20.93 -15.88 -20.06
C ASN A 1085 -22.32 -16.25 -19.54
N ASP A 1086 -23.23 -15.28 -19.40
CA ASP A 1086 -24.49 -15.40 -18.66
C ASP A 1086 -24.27 -15.66 -17.15
N ILE A 1087 -23.21 -15.10 -16.56
CA ILE A 1087 -22.96 -15.15 -15.10
C ILE A 1087 -24.08 -14.39 -14.37
N GLU A 1088 -24.60 -14.94 -13.26
CA GLU A 1088 -25.71 -14.31 -12.55
C GLU A 1088 -25.31 -12.91 -12.02
N PRO A 1089 -26.04 -11.84 -12.39
CA PRO A 1089 -25.68 -10.49 -12.02
C PRO A 1089 -25.94 -10.24 -10.53
N GLY A 1090 -24.98 -9.62 -9.85
CA GLY A 1090 -25.07 -9.32 -8.43
C GLY A 1090 -23.87 -8.54 -7.93
N SER A 1091 -23.94 -8.06 -6.69
CA SER A 1091 -22.83 -7.36 -6.01
C SER A 1091 -22.20 -8.23 -4.91
N GLN A 1092 -22.45 -9.53 -4.92
CA GLN A 1092 -21.92 -10.47 -3.95
C GLN A 1092 -21.17 -11.57 -4.68
N TRP A 1093 -20.04 -12.00 -4.11
CA TRP A 1093 -19.25 -13.09 -4.63
C TRP A 1093 -20.05 -14.39 -4.71
N VAL A 1094 -20.10 -14.99 -5.90
CA VAL A 1094 -20.74 -16.28 -6.15
C VAL A 1094 -19.76 -17.23 -6.82
N TRP A 1095 -19.80 -18.51 -6.42
CA TRP A 1095 -19.10 -19.57 -7.15
C TRP A 1095 -19.99 -20.01 -8.32
N ASP A 1096 -19.47 -19.87 -9.54
CA ASP A 1096 -20.16 -20.28 -10.76
C ASP A 1096 -19.27 -21.22 -11.60
N GLU A 1097 -19.91 -22.19 -12.25
CA GLU A 1097 -19.21 -23.14 -13.11
C GLU A 1097 -18.89 -22.47 -14.44
N VAL A 1098 -17.74 -22.75 -15.05
CA VAL A 1098 -17.48 -22.22 -16.40
C VAL A 1098 -18.46 -22.88 -17.38
N HIS A 1099 -19.43 -22.10 -17.87
CA HIS A 1099 -20.48 -22.49 -18.83
C HIS A 1099 -20.55 -21.47 -19.98
N SER A 1100 -21.18 -21.85 -21.10
CA SER A 1100 -21.20 -21.00 -22.30
C SER A 1100 -22.59 -20.97 -22.95
N SER A 1101 -23.15 -19.78 -23.16
CA SER A 1101 -24.44 -19.59 -23.83
C SER A 1101 -24.43 -20.04 -25.29
N ASP A 1102 -23.27 -19.98 -25.95
CA ASP A 1102 -23.08 -20.48 -27.32
C ASP A 1102 -23.31 -21.99 -27.43
N HIS A 1103 -23.33 -22.66 -26.27
CA HIS A 1103 -23.56 -24.08 -26.12
C HIS A 1103 -24.75 -24.35 -25.20
N ASP A 1104 -25.83 -23.58 -25.36
CA ASP A 1104 -27.09 -23.74 -24.60
C ASP A 1104 -26.92 -23.64 -23.05
N GLY A 1105 -25.84 -23.00 -22.58
CA GLY A 1105 -25.52 -22.86 -21.15
C GLY A 1105 -24.95 -24.14 -20.53
N GLU A 1106 -24.37 -25.04 -21.32
CA GLU A 1106 -23.73 -26.26 -20.80
C GLU A 1106 -22.39 -25.95 -20.11
N VAL A 1107 -22.13 -26.65 -18.99
CA VAL A 1107 -20.84 -26.60 -18.27
C VAL A 1107 -19.72 -27.16 -19.15
N VAL A 1108 -18.60 -26.44 -19.19
CA VAL A 1108 -17.46 -26.78 -20.02
C VAL A 1108 -16.50 -27.70 -19.27
N ASN A 1109 -16.12 -28.80 -19.93
CA ASN A 1109 -15.22 -29.81 -19.38
C ASN A 1109 -13.97 -29.96 -20.26
N TRP A 1110 -12.83 -30.32 -19.68
CA TRP A 1110 -11.57 -30.57 -20.39
C TRP A 1110 -11.08 -31.99 -20.12
N THR A 1111 -10.57 -32.66 -21.16
CA THR A 1111 -9.88 -33.95 -20.99
C THR A 1111 -8.38 -33.70 -20.89
N LEU A 1112 -7.80 -33.97 -19.72
CA LEU A 1112 -6.37 -33.77 -19.49
C LEU A 1112 -5.67 -35.14 -19.41
N ALA A 1113 -4.47 -35.22 -19.94
CA ALA A 1113 -3.53 -36.30 -19.65
C ALA A 1113 -2.80 -36.01 -18.33
N ALA A 1114 -2.02 -36.94 -17.81
CA ALA A 1114 -1.16 -36.64 -16.67
C ALA A 1114 0.00 -35.74 -17.12
N GLY A 1115 0.16 -34.58 -16.50
CA GLY A 1115 1.18 -33.60 -16.90
C GLY A 1115 0.93 -32.20 -16.31
N GLU A 1116 1.76 -31.26 -16.75
CA GLU A 1116 1.64 -29.83 -16.42
C GLU A 1116 0.80 -29.11 -17.48
N TYR A 1117 -0.04 -28.20 -17.01
CA TYR A 1117 -0.98 -27.43 -17.81
C TYR A 1117 -1.00 -25.99 -17.32
N ARG A 1118 -1.42 -25.09 -18.20
CA ARG A 1118 -1.68 -23.68 -17.90
C ARG A 1118 -3.14 -23.36 -18.15
N LEU A 1119 -3.84 -22.92 -17.10
CA LEU A 1119 -5.16 -22.32 -17.21
C LEU A 1119 -4.97 -20.84 -17.53
N GLU A 1120 -5.67 -20.34 -18.54
CA GLU A 1120 -5.74 -18.92 -18.84
C GLU A 1120 -7.17 -18.41 -18.70
N ILE A 1121 -7.33 -17.27 -18.03
CA ILE A 1121 -8.59 -16.52 -17.94
C ILE A 1121 -8.32 -15.10 -18.45
N ALA A 1122 -9.18 -14.57 -19.31
CA ALA A 1122 -9.00 -13.25 -19.87
C ALA A 1122 -10.26 -12.40 -19.82
N LYS A 1123 -10.07 -11.08 -19.80
CA LYS A 1123 -11.17 -10.11 -19.73
C LYS A 1123 -12.06 -10.24 -20.97
N ARG A 1124 -13.37 -10.34 -20.80
CA ARG A 1124 -14.33 -10.16 -21.90
C ARG A 1124 -15.11 -8.86 -21.71
N GLU A 1125 -15.80 -8.73 -20.59
CA GLU A 1125 -16.50 -7.49 -20.25
C GLU A 1125 -15.80 -6.73 -19.13
N ASP A 1126 -15.99 -5.41 -19.12
CA ASP A 1126 -15.47 -4.56 -18.07
C ASP A 1126 -16.27 -4.70 -16.78
N ALA A 1127 -15.65 -4.41 -15.64
CA ALA A 1127 -16.24 -4.50 -14.30
C ALA A 1127 -16.67 -5.90 -13.82
N ALA A 1128 -16.57 -6.95 -14.65
CA ALA A 1128 -16.61 -8.33 -14.17
C ALA A 1128 -15.36 -8.61 -13.32
N LEU A 1129 -15.56 -9.18 -12.12
CA LEU A 1129 -14.50 -9.43 -11.13
C LEU A 1129 -14.33 -10.92 -10.87
N ILE A 1130 -13.11 -11.35 -10.58
CA ILE A 1130 -12.75 -12.73 -10.27
C ILE A 1130 -11.84 -12.78 -9.03
N ASP A 1131 -12.15 -13.68 -8.11
CA ASP A 1131 -11.54 -13.77 -6.79
C ASP A 1131 -10.81 -15.09 -6.58
N ALA A 1132 -11.43 -16.21 -6.95
CA ALA A 1132 -10.81 -17.52 -6.79
C ALA A 1132 -11.23 -18.49 -7.89
N ILE A 1133 -10.40 -19.50 -8.17
CA ILE A 1133 -10.58 -20.44 -9.27
C ILE A 1133 -10.29 -21.86 -8.80
N LEU A 1134 -11.16 -22.81 -9.10
CA LEU A 1134 -10.99 -24.23 -8.83
C LEU A 1134 -11.01 -25.02 -10.13
N VAL A 1135 -9.92 -25.75 -10.41
CA VAL A 1135 -9.87 -26.79 -11.46
C VAL A 1135 -10.09 -28.13 -10.78
N THR A 1136 -11.17 -28.86 -11.10
CA THR A 1136 -11.55 -30.08 -10.35
C THR A 1136 -11.98 -31.25 -11.23
N ASP A 1137 -11.61 -32.48 -10.86
CA ASP A 1137 -12.12 -33.73 -11.47
C ASP A 1137 -13.42 -34.23 -10.83
N ASP A 1138 -13.90 -33.57 -9.77
CA ASP A 1138 -15.23 -33.82 -9.20
C ASP A 1138 -16.31 -33.11 -10.05
N LEU A 1139 -16.68 -33.74 -11.16
CA LEU A 1139 -17.71 -33.22 -12.06
C LEU A 1139 -19.08 -33.06 -11.37
N GLY A 1140 -19.32 -33.74 -10.25
CA GLY A 1140 -20.55 -33.65 -9.47
C GLY A 1140 -20.53 -32.60 -8.36
N LEU A 1141 -19.42 -31.86 -8.19
CA LEU A 1141 -19.28 -30.79 -7.20
C LEU A 1141 -20.36 -29.73 -7.39
N ASP A 1142 -21.09 -29.42 -6.32
CA ASP A 1142 -22.04 -28.31 -6.26
C ASP A 1142 -21.28 -27.04 -5.82
N PRO A 1143 -21.16 -25.99 -6.66
CA PRO A 1143 -20.43 -24.76 -6.34
C PRO A 1143 -20.90 -24.10 -5.04
N ALA A 1144 -22.18 -24.25 -4.67
CA ALA A 1144 -22.74 -23.69 -3.44
C ALA A 1144 -22.17 -24.32 -2.16
N THR A 1145 -21.43 -25.42 -2.26
CA THR A 1145 -20.79 -26.11 -1.14
C THR A 1145 -19.34 -25.67 -0.89
N LEU A 1146 -18.76 -24.88 -1.79
CA LEU A 1146 -17.42 -24.31 -1.62
C LEU A 1146 -17.41 -23.23 -0.52
N PRO A 1147 -16.30 -23.10 0.23
CA PRO A 1147 -16.22 -22.14 1.31
C PRO A 1147 -16.24 -20.69 0.77
N TRP A 1148 -16.78 -19.78 1.58
CA TRP A 1148 -16.87 -18.34 1.28
C TRP A 1148 -15.60 -17.57 1.63
N ALA A 1149 -14.68 -18.21 2.36
CA ALA A 1149 -13.31 -17.75 2.59
C ALA A 1149 -12.40 -18.91 2.17
N ALA A 1150 -11.49 -18.70 1.23
CA ALA A 1150 -10.53 -19.72 0.86
C ALA A 1150 -9.69 -20.11 2.09
N VAL A 1151 -9.43 -21.40 2.23
CA VAL A 1151 -8.56 -21.95 3.27
C VAL A 1151 -7.12 -21.75 2.80
N ARG A 1152 -6.35 -20.94 3.53
CA ARG A 1152 -4.89 -20.75 3.33
C ARG A 1152 -4.12 -22.06 3.27
#